data_AF-A8X403-F1
#
_entry.id   AF-A8X403-F1
#
_cell.length_a   1.000
_cell.length_b   1.000
_cell.length_c   1.000
_cell.angle_alpha   90.00
_cell.angle_beta   90.00
_cell.angle_gamma   90.00
#
_symmetry.space_group_name_H-M   'P 1'
#
loop_
_entity.id
_entity.type
_entity.pdbx_description
1 polymer ?
#
loop_
_entity_poly.entity_id
_entity_poly.type
_entity_poly.pdbx_seq_one_letter_code
_entity_poly.pdbx_strand_id
1 'polypeptide(L)'
;MIRIFFLLLFVSSSLVADGRQYFNDKVQRAFQQAESEILSFRPHSDFSQESSLMINYSIAALAAIKISQTNRDNDGNLPHRLCPLKKYKCSYGKYRHFDGRCTNIFSPLSGSAFSPFSRRLKANYDDDISLPRFHGFRNKLLPQVEIIEKQIAKVAASFPIPLTSTFLDFSDFLYNDLAKFVKLQEGLGCCGIGRSGECVSIGEHLLDCYIRSAAAPYNHCSLGQREQMNLATAFIDGGPIYQDLKDLTKAKITSTVTLDSKSSIYNLLIDEHNWVVNQIQTAFPDMSVELVFEEARKFVIAEIQHIAFEHFLPIVLGEETMEKYDLRASHCDGGACHEVDANTLNEYGSAVGLFYKYMTAPDKSLIFNPSHYSTSEFSTSTSTTTSSSSTFIEILMKGRDHGIPTYSEWRKECGGGKLESYEQLIGLIDDRVLKSVRDLFPDIRDVDLIILGIAENPVYGSLLGPTFGCIMALQFQKTKFGDSYWYTNKLNNEQLEEVQKASISSLICRHQKASIIQKDGFRAADNFQNIPIFCNSSVFTWPDFSKWVSAPEKQKNTQFDVILGECIQEVSAARNRQKSEVLQDGLHNSVALKSYGSMMLAKDEAVYEANVSFILLEATRKLVKLQNIELDSIQGVYIGEDFGVKSDTQCNPKDFPCDPTNPYRSYTGWCNNLESPSLANTFRELKRLLPPVYEDGINLPRSKTTTGSRLPSPRAISNVVHHAKKLEHAKYSHFVMEFGQFIDHDITHSPVDQNTDGTPLNCSRCDSNRSVSPSCFPIPVLATDLHFEPFSCLSFVRSLPSQKALGYRNQMNQVSAYLDGSVMYGSTKCEGDRLRTFQDGKMKTTQISKSRRHYGITLSQSDESEQDGCVSSPDSPCFIAGDDRNSQQALLIAVHTVFHREHERLTSLFKKVNPHWEDERIYQETRKLISAEFAHIVYNEYLPIIVGQKMMDDYDLRPRQEGYYKGYENCDASILQPFATAAFRFGHSTVTRFTPMQETVLSPATRVVDLASDFLNMSKIYNNEAVEQILGGMHGRHQMMTDRFVDDSVRNFLFSDRGRRGTGLDLIAINIQRGRDHGIPPYNQYRSFCGLSRLTSFYSIFSDIDQDGLTAIGNVYESPDDIDLFTGIVSEKVIPGGIVGPTASCIIAEQFRRLKKCDRFYYENGKDYSKFTVEQLKEIRKVTMSSLICANTKVPKIAKDVFSVPDPFR
;
A
#
# COMPACT_ATOMS: atom_id res chain seq x y z
N MET A 1 41.81 -15.72 -3.72
CA MET A 1 42.10 -14.43 -3.06
C MET A 1 43.52 -13.93 -3.32
N ILE A 2 44.59 -14.62 -2.91
CA ILE A 2 45.99 -14.13 -3.09
C ILE A 2 46.34 -13.80 -4.57
N ARG A 3 45.94 -14.64 -5.54
CA ARG A 3 46.18 -14.37 -6.98
C ARG A 3 45.42 -13.15 -7.53
N ILE A 4 44.14 -13.02 -7.22
CA ILE A 4 43.30 -11.86 -7.57
C ILE A 4 43.90 -10.57 -6.99
N PHE A 5 44.37 -10.65 -5.74
CA PHE A 5 45.03 -9.55 -5.06
C PHE A 5 46.34 -9.12 -5.73
N PHE A 6 47.19 -10.06 -6.17
CA PHE A 6 48.42 -9.75 -6.93
C PHE A 6 48.14 -9.18 -8.34
N LEU A 7 47.11 -9.67 -9.03
CA LEU A 7 46.67 -9.13 -10.32
C LEU A 7 46.17 -7.68 -10.19
N LEU A 8 45.37 -7.40 -9.17
CA LEU A 8 44.87 -6.04 -8.88
C LEU A 8 45.99 -5.10 -8.39
N LEU A 9 46.93 -5.60 -7.59
CA LEU A 9 48.14 -4.86 -7.21
C LEU A 9 48.98 -4.49 -8.45
N PHE A 10 49.17 -5.41 -9.39
CA PHE A 10 49.94 -5.18 -10.62
C PHE A 10 49.26 -4.15 -11.54
N VAL A 11 47.93 -4.18 -11.64
CA VAL A 11 47.16 -3.17 -12.38
C VAL A 11 47.23 -1.80 -11.67
N SER A 12 47.12 -1.78 -10.34
CA SER A 12 47.17 -0.55 -9.55
C SER A 12 48.55 0.12 -9.50
N SER A 13 49.64 -0.66 -9.45
CA SER A 13 51.01 -0.15 -9.44
C SER A 13 51.41 0.39 -10.82
N SER A 14 50.92 -0.23 -11.89
CA SER A 14 51.14 0.22 -13.27
C SER A 14 50.41 1.55 -13.59
N LEU A 15 49.31 1.85 -12.87
CA LEU A 15 48.55 3.10 -13.02
C LEU A 15 49.09 4.26 -12.18
N VAL A 16 49.88 3.96 -11.12
CA VAL A 16 50.49 4.98 -10.24
C VAL A 16 51.88 5.39 -10.74
N ALA A 17 52.56 4.55 -11.52
CA ALA A 17 53.95 4.78 -11.93
C ALA A 17 54.14 5.79 -13.08
N ASP A 18 53.16 5.99 -13.97
CA ASP A 18 53.31 6.91 -15.10
C ASP A 18 52.05 7.74 -15.32
N GLY A 19 52.14 9.02 -14.97
CA GLY A 19 51.13 10.01 -15.28
C GLY A 19 50.94 10.15 -16.78
N ARG A 20 49.79 9.69 -17.28
CA ARG A 20 49.23 9.97 -18.61
C ARG A 20 50.14 9.65 -19.81
N GLN A 21 50.41 8.37 -20.10
CA GLN A 21 50.50 7.83 -21.48
C GLN A 21 50.88 6.35 -21.44
N TYR A 22 50.22 5.51 -22.26
CA TYR A 22 50.36 4.06 -22.44
C TYR A 22 49.44 3.12 -21.63
N PHE A 23 48.19 3.00 -22.10
CA PHE A 23 47.45 1.73 -22.01
C PHE A 23 48.09 0.73 -23.01
N ASN A 24 48.75 -0.33 -22.54
CA ASN A 24 49.30 -1.41 -23.37
C ASN A 24 48.44 -2.68 -23.25
N ASP A 25 48.32 -3.48 -24.31
CA ASP A 25 47.67 -4.80 -24.40
C ASP A 25 47.93 -5.77 -23.24
N LYS A 26 49.08 -5.64 -22.54
CA LYS A 26 49.37 -6.43 -21.33
C LYS A 26 48.50 -6.06 -20.14
N VAL A 27 48.21 -4.77 -19.93
CA VAL A 27 47.36 -4.28 -18.84
C VAL A 27 45.90 -4.63 -19.13
N GLN A 28 45.48 -4.57 -20.39
CA GLN A 28 44.15 -4.98 -20.84
C GLN A 28 43.88 -6.47 -20.62
N ARG A 29 44.87 -7.34 -20.88
CA ARG A 29 44.76 -8.79 -20.64
C ARG A 29 44.75 -9.14 -19.15
N ALA A 30 45.58 -8.47 -18.34
CA ALA A 30 45.54 -8.64 -16.88
C ALA A 30 44.19 -8.22 -16.28
N PHE A 31 43.58 -7.17 -16.85
CA PHE A 31 42.25 -6.70 -16.47
C PHE A 31 41.15 -7.72 -16.81
N GLN A 32 41.11 -8.23 -18.04
CA GLN A 32 40.14 -9.27 -18.45
C GLN A 32 40.29 -10.57 -17.64
N GLN A 33 41.52 -10.91 -17.23
CA GLN A 33 41.79 -12.08 -16.42
C GLN A 33 41.34 -11.89 -14.96
N ALA A 34 41.53 -10.70 -14.37
CA ALA A 34 41.02 -10.36 -13.05
C ALA A 34 39.48 -10.36 -13.02
N GLU A 35 38.84 -9.81 -14.06
CA GLU A 35 37.38 -9.82 -14.23
C GLU A 35 36.82 -11.25 -14.30
N SER A 36 37.44 -12.13 -15.09
CA SER A 36 37.07 -13.55 -15.19
C SER A 36 37.23 -14.31 -13.86
N GLU A 37 38.29 -14.04 -13.10
CA GLU A 37 38.56 -14.76 -11.84
C GLU A 37 37.62 -14.30 -10.72
N ILE A 38 37.30 -13.00 -10.64
CA ILE A 38 36.31 -12.44 -9.70
C ILE A 38 34.91 -13.03 -9.93
N LEU A 39 34.50 -13.18 -11.19
CA LEU A 39 33.20 -13.76 -11.55
C LEU A 39 33.08 -15.27 -11.26
N SER A 40 34.20 -15.95 -10.98
CA SER A 40 34.25 -17.40 -10.77
C SER A 40 34.35 -17.85 -9.30
N PHE A 41 34.51 -16.90 -8.36
CA PHE A 41 34.78 -17.19 -6.95
C PHE A 41 33.50 -17.54 -6.17
N ARG A 42 33.49 -18.66 -5.43
CA ARG A 42 32.41 -19.05 -4.49
C ARG A 42 32.89 -18.87 -3.04
N PRO A 43 32.11 -18.22 -2.14
CA PRO A 43 32.52 -17.94 -0.77
C PRO A 43 32.61 -19.21 0.11
N HIS A 44 33.56 -19.20 1.06
CA HIS A 44 33.67 -20.18 2.15
C HIS A 44 32.70 -19.85 3.30
N SER A 45 32.33 -20.87 4.08
CA SER A 45 31.21 -20.96 5.02
C SER A 45 31.21 -20.04 6.26
N ASP A 46 32.27 -19.25 6.49
CA ASP A 46 32.46 -18.57 7.79
C ASP A 46 32.03 -17.10 7.80
N PHE A 47 31.49 -16.59 6.69
CA PHE A 47 30.83 -15.29 6.60
C PHE A 47 29.38 -15.48 6.13
N SER A 48 28.46 -14.65 6.62
CA SER A 48 27.13 -14.57 6.01
C SER A 48 27.31 -14.28 4.51
N GLN A 49 26.48 -14.93 3.69
CA GLN A 49 26.61 -14.90 2.23
C GLN A 49 26.58 -13.46 1.67
N GLU A 50 25.92 -12.53 2.38
CA GLU A 50 25.81 -11.09 2.05
C GLU A 50 27.05 -10.27 2.47
N SER A 51 27.64 -10.49 3.65
CA SER A 51 28.81 -9.73 4.12
C SER A 51 30.07 -9.99 3.27
N SER A 52 30.26 -11.23 2.82
CA SER A 52 31.32 -11.56 1.86
C SER A 52 31.09 -10.97 0.48
N LEU A 53 29.83 -10.84 0.05
CA LEU A 53 29.47 -10.27 -1.25
C LEU A 53 29.77 -8.76 -1.30
N MET A 54 29.40 -8.03 -0.25
CA MET A 54 29.58 -6.57 -0.15
C MET A 54 31.05 -6.15 -0.04
N ILE A 55 31.88 -6.89 0.70
CA ILE A 55 33.33 -6.64 0.75
C ILE A 55 33.97 -6.84 -0.63
N ASN A 56 33.53 -7.86 -1.38
CA ASN A 56 33.97 -8.08 -2.77
C ASN A 56 33.50 -6.95 -3.71
N TYR A 57 32.33 -6.36 -3.48
CA TYR A 57 31.85 -5.20 -4.24
C TYR A 57 32.60 -3.90 -3.93
N SER A 58 32.99 -3.65 -2.67
CA SER A 58 33.84 -2.51 -2.31
C SER A 58 35.18 -2.56 -3.05
N ILE A 59 35.77 -3.77 -3.16
CA ILE A 59 37.00 -4.00 -3.93
C ILE A 59 36.79 -3.78 -5.44
N ALA A 60 35.63 -4.19 -5.98
CA ALA A 60 35.27 -3.98 -7.39
C ALA A 60 34.96 -2.50 -7.73
N ALA A 61 34.29 -1.78 -6.82
CA ALA A 61 34.02 -0.35 -6.96
C ALA A 61 35.30 0.49 -6.90
N LEU A 62 36.24 0.13 -6.02
CA LEU A 62 37.59 0.72 -5.96
C LEU A 62 38.38 0.49 -7.25
N ALA A 63 38.27 -0.69 -7.85
CA ALA A 63 38.89 -0.98 -9.15
C ALA A 63 38.24 -0.17 -10.28
N ALA A 64 36.93 0.03 -10.26
CA ALA A 64 36.20 0.76 -11.31
C ALA A 64 36.38 2.28 -11.24
N ILE A 65 36.37 2.88 -10.03
CA ILE A 65 36.61 4.31 -9.81
C ILE A 65 38.01 4.71 -10.28
N LYS A 66 39.01 3.83 -10.08
CA LYS A 66 40.40 4.08 -10.49
C LYS A 66 40.66 3.87 -12.00
N ILE A 67 39.71 3.30 -12.75
CA ILE A 67 39.86 2.89 -14.17
C ILE A 67 38.97 3.71 -15.14
N SER A 68 38.09 4.59 -14.65
CA SER A 68 37.10 5.29 -15.47
C SER A 68 37.66 6.42 -16.37
N GLN A 69 38.18 6.08 -17.54
CA GLN A 69 38.06 6.91 -18.75
C GLN A 69 37.50 6.17 -19.98
N THR A 70 37.39 4.84 -19.97
CA THR A 70 37.11 4.08 -21.22
C THR A 70 35.90 3.14 -21.20
N ASN A 71 35.23 2.90 -20.06
CA ASN A 71 34.02 2.07 -19.99
C ASN A 71 32.86 2.82 -19.35
N ARG A 72 32.22 3.70 -20.13
CA ARG A 72 30.94 4.35 -19.79
C ARG A 72 29.86 3.76 -20.69
N ASP A 73 28.67 3.49 -20.16
CA ASP A 73 27.48 3.48 -21.01
C ASP A 73 27.14 4.93 -21.45
N ASN A 74 26.14 5.11 -22.30
CA ASN A 74 25.80 6.43 -22.83
C ASN A 74 25.39 7.44 -21.74
N ASP A 75 25.07 6.97 -20.53
CA ASP A 75 24.61 7.78 -19.39
C ASP A 75 25.68 7.92 -18.29
N GLY A 76 26.87 7.32 -18.45
CA GLY A 76 27.99 7.44 -17.51
C GLY A 76 27.96 6.48 -16.31
N ASN A 77 27.14 5.42 -16.34
CA ASN A 77 26.97 4.45 -15.26
C ASN A 77 27.87 3.21 -15.42
N LEU A 78 28.01 2.45 -14.32
CA LEU A 78 28.62 1.12 -14.35
C LEU A 78 27.71 0.12 -15.11
N PRO A 79 28.27 -0.80 -15.93
CA PRO A 79 27.49 -1.84 -16.60
C PRO A 79 26.58 -2.61 -15.64
N HIS A 80 25.33 -2.89 -16.05
CA HIS A 80 24.32 -3.58 -15.23
C HIS A 80 24.77 -4.89 -14.55
N ARG A 81 25.81 -5.56 -15.08
CA ARG A 81 26.38 -6.79 -14.50
C ARG A 81 27.33 -6.54 -13.32
N LEU A 82 27.86 -5.33 -13.19
CA LEU A 82 28.74 -4.87 -12.11
C LEU A 82 27.97 -4.05 -11.05
N CYS A 83 26.71 -3.72 -11.32
CA CYS A 83 25.81 -3.00 -10.43
C CYS A 83 24.96 -3.98 -9.59
N PRO A 84 25.16 -4.09 -8.27
CA PRO A 84 24.56 -5.15 -7.45
C PRO A 84 23.12 -4.86 -6.97
N LEU A 85 22.56 -3.68 -7.24
CA LEU A 85 21.30 -3.26 -6.62
C LEU A 85 20.09 -3.69 -7.47
N LYS A 86 19.54 -4.87 -7.15
CA LYS A 86 18.17 -5.20 -7.54
C LYS A 86 17.22 -4.19 -6.89
N LYS A 87 16.23 -3.69 -7.64
CA LYS A 87 15.10 -2.93 -7.06
C LYS A 87 14.45 -3.77 -5.94
N TYR A 88 14.74 -3.43 -4.69
CA TYR A 88 14.12 -4.04 -3.53
C TYR A 88 12.69 -3.47 -3.45
N LYS A 89 11.66 -4.31 -3.42
CA LYS A 89 10.29 -3.82 -3.16
C LYS A 89 9.91 -4.28 -1.76
N CYS A 90 9.58 -3.34 -0.89
CA CYS A 90 9.16 -3.59 0.48
C CYS A 90 7.64 -3.80 0.55
N SER A 91 7.20 -4.67 1.45
CA SER A 91 5.82 -4.73 1.95
C SER A 91 5.77 -4.05 3.33
N TYR A 92 4.57 -3.65 3.77
CA TYR A 92 4.39 -3.15 5.14
C TYR A 92 4.49 -4.30 6.13
N GLY A 93 5.69 -4.54 6.65
CA GLY A 93 5.92 -5.51 7.72
C GLY A 93 5.42 -5.00 9.07
N LYS A 94 4.94 -5.88 9.95
CA LYS A 94 4.60 -5.51 11.34
C LYS A 94 5.86 -5.17 12.17
N TYR A 95 6.96 -5.88 11.92
CA TYR A 95 8.24 -5.72 12.62
C TYR A 95 9.33 -5.27 11.67
N ARG A 96 10.33 -4.57 12.22
CA ARG A 96 11.48 -4.07 11.48
C ARG A 96 12.54 -5.15 11.27
N HIS A 97 13.15 -5.17 10.09
CA HIS A 97 14.28 -6.05 9.81
C HIS A 97 15.50 -5.69 10.70
N PHE A 98 16.30 -6.69 11.07
CA PHE A 98 17.51 -6.50 11.91
C PHE A 98 18.59 -5.66 11.24
N ASP A 99 18.62 -5.64 9.90
CA ASP A 99 19.58 -4.87 9.11
C ASP A 99 19.02 -3.51 8.66
N GLY A 100 17.83 -3.12 9.13
CA GLY A 100 17.20 -1.84 8.80
C GLY A 100 16.62 -1.76 7.37
N ARG A 101 16.71 -2.81 6.54
CA ARG A 101 16.04 -2.82 5.22
C ARG A 101 14.53 -2.61 5.39
N CYS A 102 13.92 -1.90 4.45
CA CYS A 102 12.48 -1.57 4.46
C CYS A 102 11.99 -0.75 5.66
N THR A 103 12.88 -0.25 6.50
CA THR A 103 12.51 0.70 7.58
C THR A 103 12.12 2.05 6.98
N ASN A 104 12.72 2.44 5.85
CA ASN A 104 12.20 3.47 4.96
C ASN A 104 11.56 2.79 3.73
N ILE A 105 10.23 2.91 3.58
CA ILE A 105 9.47 2.25 2.51
C ILE A 105 9.63 2.92 1.13
N PHE A 106 9.99 4.21 1.09
CA PHE A 106 10.17 4.98 -0.16
C PHE A 106 11.57 4.79 -0.73
N SER A 107 12.54 4.59 0.15
CA SER A 107 13.90 4.20 -0.20
C SER A 107 14.30 2.96 0.62
N PRO A 108 13.94 1.75 0.17
CA PRO A 108 14.12 0.47 0.88
C PRO A 108 15.48 0.18 1.50
N LEU A 109 16.54 0.76 0.93
CA LEU A 109 17.94 0.58 1.35
C LEU A 109 18.51 1.81 2.05
N SER A 110 17.74 2.90 2.13
CA SER A 110 18.14 4.09 2.90
C SER A 110 18.05 3.77 4.39
N GLY A 111 19.14 4.03 5.08
CA GLY A 111 19.35 3.77 6.49
C GLY A 111 19.62 2.31 6.84
N SER A 112 19.63 1.38 5.88
CA SER A 112 19.98 -0.01 6.17
C SER A 112 21.47 -0.16 6.48
N ALA A 113 21.84 -1.21 7.21
CA ALA A 113 23.22 -1.61 7.34
C ALA A 113 23.86 -1.80 5.95
N PHE A 114 25.17 -1.54 5.86
CA PHE A 114 25.98 -1.54 4.64
C PHE A 114 25.62 -0.45 3.60
N SER A 115 24.71 0.47 3.93
CA SER A 115 24.47 1.67 3.12
C SER A 115 25.61 2.70 3.28
N PRO A 116 25.84 3.56 2.27
CA PRO A 116 26.79 4.66 2.42
C PRO A 116 26.30 5.68 3.45
N PHE A 117 27.21 6.31 4.19
CA PHE A 117 26.89 7.53 4.92
C PHE A 117 26.37 8.61 3.94
N SER A 118 25.35 9.35 4.36
CA SER A 118 24.78 10.46 3.59
C SER A 118 25.67 11.69 3.68
N ARG A 119 25.73 12.47 2.60
CA ARG A 119 26.47 13.73 2.56
C ARG A 119 25.52 14.90 2.35
N ARG A 120 25.54 15.84 3.30
CA ARG A 120 24.84 17.13 3.18
C ARG A 120 25.63 18.10 2.29
N LEU A 121 26.95 18.11 2.47
CA LEU A 121 27.90 18.96 1.75
C LEU A 121 28.80 18.09 0.86
N LYS A 122 29.26 18.65 -0.28
CA LYS A 122 30.16 17.95 -1.22
C LYS A 122 31.45 17.51 -0.50
N ALA A 123 31.95 16.30 -0.79
CA ALA A 123 33.17 15.81 -0.16
C ALA A 123 34.38 16.66 -0.56
N ASN A 124 35.24 16.94 0.42
CA ASN A 124 36.46 17.74 0.27
C ASN A 124 37.69 16.82 0.16
N TYR A 125 37.95 16.32 -1.04
CA TYR A 125 39.11 15.49 -1.39
C TYR A 125 40.13 16.29 -2.21
N ASP A 126 41.42 16.00 -2.05
CA ASP A 126 42.50 16.71 -2.77
C ASP A 126 42.42 16.51 -4.29
N ASP A 127 41.93 15.35 -4.73
CA ASP A 127 41.75 14.99 -6.14
C ASP A 127 40.27 15.05 -6.58
N ASP A 128 39.39 15.65 -5.76
CA ASP A 128 37.93 15.65 -5.91
C ASP A 128 37.28 14.24 -5.93
N ILE A 129 38.03 13.15 -5.75
CA ILE A 129 37.55 11.77 -5.94
C ILE A 129 37.69 10.95 -4.67
N SER A 130 38.92 10.76 -4.17
CA SER A 130 39.17 9.87 -3.03
C SER A 130 40.43 10.17 -2.24
N LEU A 131 41.34 11.02 -2.73
CA LEU A 131 42.58 11.31 -2.04
C LEU A 131 42.28 12.12 -0.76
N PRO A 132 42.70 11.64 0.43
CA PRO A 132 42.48 12.37 1.67
C PRO A 132 43.02 13.80 1.57
N ARG A 133 42.37 14.72 2.28
CA ARG A 133 42.72 16.14 2.21
C ARG A 133 44.09 16.43 2.83
N PHE A 134 45.10 16.74 2.01
CA PHE A 134 46.41 17.22 2.44
C PHE A 134 46.66 18.68 2.05
N HIS A 135 45.86 19.23 1.13
CA HIS A 135 45.98 20.62 0.68
C HIS A 135 44.75 21.44 1.08
N GLY A 136 45.00 22.68 1.48
CA GLY A 136 44.00 23.69 1.80
C GLY A 136 43.76 24.68 0.65
N PHE A 137 43.13 25.79 0.98
CA PHE A 137 42.83 26.91 0.11
C PHE A 137 44.11 27.44 -0.55
N ARG A 138 44.04 27.69 -1.88
CA ARG A 138 45.20 28.02 -2.73
C ARG A 138 46.27 26.91 -2.83
N ASN A 139 45.90 25.65 -2.59
CA ASN A 139 46.76 24.48 -2.76
C ASN A 139 48.00 24.48 -1.84
N LYS A 140 47.87 25.03 -0.63
CA LYS A 140 48.92 24.98 0.40
C LYS A 140 48.82 23.69 1.19
N LEU A 141 49.96 23.10 1.56
CA LEU A 141 50.00 21.93 2.44
C LEU A 141 49.38 22.26 3.81
N LEU A 142 48.44 21.43 4.24
CA LEU A 142 47.87 21.48 5.58
C LEU A 142 48.90 21.00 6.61
N PRO A 143 48.80 21.47 7.87
CA PRO A 143 49.67 20.96 8.92
C PRO A 143 49.49 19.44 9.10
N GLN A 144 50.59 18.74 9.38
CA GLN A 144 50.56 17.32 9.71
C GLN A 144 49.75 17.10 10.99
N VAL A 145 48.98 16.01 11.03
CA VAL A 145 48.05 15.70 12.12
C VAL A 145 48.75 15.59 13.48
N GLU A 146 49.99 15.11 13.51
CA GLU A 146 50.83 15.06 14.73
C GLU A 146 51.23 16.44 15.25
N ILE A 147 51.49 17.41 14.35
CA ILE A 147 51.82 18.80 14.72
C ILE A 147 50.59 19.49 15.30
N ILE A 148 49.42 19.24 14.71
CA ILE A 148 48.13 19.78 15.17
C ILE A 148 47.85 19.28 16.59
N GLU A 149 48.00 17.97 16.84
CA GLU A 149 47.84 17.41 18.17
C GLU A 149 48.77 18.09 19.19
N LYS A 150 50.06 18.27 18.87
CA LYS A 150 51.06 18.88 19.77
C LYS A 150 50.81 20.36 20.06
N GLN A 151 50.11 21.09 19.20
CA GLN A 151 49.92 22.55 19.34
C GLN A 151 48.55 22.96 19.85
N ILE A 152 47.45 22.35 19.38
CA ILE A 152 46.12 22.73 19.86
C ILE A 152 46.01 22.39 21.35
N ALA A 153 46.74 21.35 21.79
CA ALA A 153 47.66 21.28 22.93
C ALA A 153 47.25 21.70 24.37
N LYS A 154 46.56 22.81 24.57
CA LYS A 154 46.81 23.61 25.79
C LYS A 154 45.63 24.40 26.34
N VAL A 155 44.39 24.06 26.01
CA VAL A 155 43.23 24.84 26.46
C VAL A 155 42.28 24.01 27.29
N ALA A 156 41.93 24.48 28.49
CA ALA A 156 40.97 23.86 29.39
C ALA A 156 39.55 24.34 29.04
N ALA A 157 38.60 23.42 28.88
CA ALA A 157 37.18 23.75 28.74
C ALA A 157 36.44 23.45 30.06
N SER A 158 35.58 24.36 30.51
CA SER A 158 34.67 24.09 31.64
C SER A 158 33.24 23.97 31.13
N PHE A 159 32.60 22.83 31.36
CA PHE A 159 31.16 22.65 31.09
C PHE A 159 30.33 23.05 32.33
N PRO A 160 29.27 23.84 32.18
CA PRO A 160 28.45 24.31 33.30
C PRO A 160 27.44 23.28 33.83
N ILE A 161 27.17 22.17 33.12
CA ILE A 161 26.17 21.15 33.50
C ILE A 161 26.85 19.92 34.12
N PRO A 162 26.55 19.54 35.39
CA PRO A 162 27.07 18.32 35.98
C PRO A 162 26.31 17.09 35.48
N LEU A 163 27.00 16.20 34.76
CA LEU A 163 26.45 14.98 34.13
C LEU A 163 26.88 13.71 34.87
N THR A 164 26.09 12.64 34.77
CA THR A 164 26.44 11.31 35.30
C THR A 164 27.24 10.49 34.29
N SER A 165 27.86 9.39 34.75
CA SER A 165 28.46 8.39 33.85
C SER A 165 27.42 7.71 32.95
N THR A 166 26.15 7.64 33.38
CA THR A 166 25.06 7.05 32.59
C THR A 166 24.77 7.84 31.33
N PHE A 167 24.87 9.17 31.37
CA PHE A 167 24.75 10.01 30.17
C PHE A 167 25.81 9.64 29.13
N LEU A 168 27.01 9.35 29.62
CA LEU A 168 28.10 8.97 28.76
C LEU A 168 27.85 7.59 28.13
N ASP A 169 27.62 6.57 28.95
CA ASP A 169 27.36 5.21 28.46
C ASP A 169 26.20 5.17 27.43
N PHE A 170 25.12 5.94 27.66
CA PHE A 170 23.99 6.01 26.73
C PHE A 170 24.34 6.72 25.42
N SER A 171 25.20 7.74 25.45
CA SER A 171 25.71 8.39 24.24
C SER A 171 26.59 7.45 23.40
N ASP A 172 27.40 6.59 24.03
CA ASP A 172 28.17 5.56 23.31
C ASP A 172 27.25 4.57 22.61
N PHE A 173 26.20 4.14 23.33
CA PHE A 173 25.20 3.22 22.81
C PHE A 173 24.52 3.80 21.56
N LEU A 174 24.00 5.04 21.62
CA LEU A 174 23.35 5.69 20.48
C LEU A 174 24.31 5.91 19.29
N TYR A 175 25.58 6.20 19.54
CA TYR A 175 26.56 6.31 18.47
C TYR A 175 26.78 4.96 17.78
N ASN A 176 26.99 3.89 18.54
CA ASN A 176 27.19 2.55 18.01
C ASN A 176 25.93 1.97 17.34
N ASP A 177 24.74 2.47 17.71
CA ASP A 177 23.45 2.13 17.08
C ASP A 177 23.29 2.78 15.69
N LEU A 178 23.83 4.00 15.51
CA LEU A 178 23.65 4.80 14.29
C LEU A 178 24.85 4.78 13.34
N ALA A 179 26.06 4.47 13.83
CA ALA A 179 27.30 4.57 13.06
C ALA A 179 28.36 3.55 13.48
N LYS A 180 28.80 2.72 12.53
CA LYS A 180 29.92 1.78 12.70
C LYS A 180 30.72 1.65 11.41
N PHE A 181 32.02 1.92 11.44
CA PHE A 181 32.87 1.93 10.23
C PHE A 181 33.59 0.58 10.02
N VAL A 182 33.79 0.21 8.75
CA VAL A 182 34.67 -0.91 8.38
C VAL A 182 36.11 -0.45 8.16
N LYS A 183 37.05 -1.06 8.89
CA LYS A 183 38.46 -1.03 8.54
C LYS A 183 38.74 -2.18 7.56
N LEU A 184 39.51 -1.94 6.49
CA LEU A 184 39.98 -2.99 5.56
C LEU A 184 40.93 -3.93 6.35
N GLN A 185 40.41 -5.04 6.90
CA GLN A 185 41.04 -5.70 8.05
C GLN A 185 42.29 -6.55 7.73
N GLU A 186 43.27 -6.41 8.64
CA GLU A 186 44.31 -7.29 9.20
C GLU A 186 44.91 -8.43 8.35
N GLY A 187 46.12 -8.18 7.85
CA GLY A 187 46.97 -9.15 7.14
C GLY A 187 47.94 -8.46 6.17
N LEU A 188 47.59 -7.25 5.74
CA LEU A 188 48.47 -6.35 5.00
C LEU A 188 49.20 -5.45 6.01
N GLY A 189 50.51 -5.59 6.12
CA GLY A 189 51.31 -4.66 6.91
C GLY A 189 51.22 -3.25 6.31
N CYS A 190 50.40 -2.37 6.89
CA CYS A 190 50.37 -0.96 6.50
C CYS A 190 51.67 -0.22 6.88
N CYS A 191 52.47 -0.82 7.77
CA CYS A 191 53.70 -0.27 8.32
C CYS A 191 54.87 -1.16 7.89
N GLY A 192 55.81 -0.64 7.11
CA GLY A 192 56.98 -1.37 6.60
C GLY A 192 57.19 -1.32 5.08
N ILE A 193 58.07 -2.20 4.56
CA ILE A 193 58.45 -2.28 3.14
C ILE A 193 57.43 -3.14 2.40
N GLY A 194 56.74 -2.58 1.39
CA GLY A 194 55.63 -3.22 0.65
C GLY A 194 54.25 -2.59 0.86
N ARG A 195 54.19 -1.26 1.08
CA ARG A 195 52.98 -0.50 1.43
C ARG A 195 51.85 -0.67 0.42
N SER A 196 50.65 -0.95 0.92
CA SER A 196 49.39 -0.86 0.16
C SER A 196 49.04 0.61 -0.12
N GLY A 197 48.44 0.90 -1.27
CA GLY A 197 47.96 2.24 -1.63
C GLY A 197 46.78 2.76 -0.79
N GLU A 198 46.21 1.92 0.07
CA GLU A 198 45.15 2.28 1.02
C GLU A 198 45.69 2.61 2.43
N CYS A 199 47.01 2.80 2.58
CA CYS A 199 47.65 3.25 3.83
C CYS A 199 48.18 4.68 3.67
N VAL A 200 47.97 5.54 4.67
CA VAL A 200 48.43 6.93 4.69
C VAL A 200 49.46 7.14 5.80
N SER A 201 50.59 7.80 5.51
CA SER A 201 51.57 8.16 6.55
C SER A 201 51.01 9.30 7.42
N ILE A 202 51.01 9.13 8.74
CA ILE A 202 50.46 10.11 9.70
C ILE A 202 51.51 10.77 10.61
N GLY A 203 52.75 10.25 10.61
CA GLY A 203 53.86 10.80 11.38
C GLY A 203 55.19 10.74 10.62
N GLU A 204 56.26 11.15 11.30
CA GLU A 204 57.63 11.17 10.76
C GLU A 204 58.27 9.77 10.67
N HIS A 205 57.78 8.79 11.45
CA HIS A 205 58.33 7.43 11.43
C HIS A 205 57.64 6.53 10.40
N LEU A 206 58.42 5.60 9.83
CA LEU A 206 57.97 4.68 8.77
C LEU A 206 56.86 3.70 9.20
N LEU A 207 56.60 3.61 10.51
CA LEU A 207 55.59 2.78 11.16
C LEU A 207 54.32 3.56 11.55
N ASP A 208 54.28 4.89 11.39
CA ASP A 208 53.13 5.70 11.75
C ASP A 208 52.18 5.81 10.54
N CYS A 209 51.26 4.85 10.41
CA CYS A 209 50.32 4.77 9.28
C CYS A 209 48.85 4.66 9.72
N TYR A 210 47.97 5.35 9.00
CA TYR A 210 46.51 5.26 9.08
C TYR A 210 45.95 4.34 7.98
N ILE A 211 45.04 3.44 8.36
CA ILE A 211 44.31 2.55 7.44
C ILE A 211 43.02 3.24 7.03
N ARG A 212 42.80 3.36 5.72
CA ARG A 212 41.60 3.99 5.17
C ARG A 212 40.34 3.14 5.40
N SER A 213 39.20 3.80 5.60
CA SER A 213 37.90 3.14 5.78
C SER A 213 37.40 2.50 4.47
N ALA A 214 36.69 1.38 4.54
CA ALA A 214 36.19 0.71 3.33
C ALA A 214 35.20 1.58 2.55
N ALA A 215 35.28 1.53 1.22
CA ALA A 215 34.38 2.27 0.34
C ALA A 215 33.01 1.58 0.23
N ALA A 216 31.93 2.36 0.18
CA ALA A 216 30.57 1.90 -0.10
C ALA A 216 30.19 2.12 -1.58
N PRO A 217 29.40 1.22 -2.20
CA PRO A 217 28.81 1.47 -3.50
C PRO A 217 27.69 2.52 -3.43
N TYR A 218 27.57 3.37 -4.47
CA TYR A 218 26.45 4.30 -4.60
C TYR A 218 25.12 3.56 -4.86
N ASN A 219 24.03 4.08 -4.29
CA ASN A 219 22.66 3.54 -4.45
C ASN A 219 22.17 3.48 -5.92
N HIS A 220 22.80 4.22 -6.83
CA HIS A 220 22.45 4.34 -8.25
C HIS A 220 23.59 3.89 -9.19
N CYS A 221 24.62 3.22 -8.66
CA CYS A 221 25.74 2.67 -9.45
C CYS A 221 26.48 3.70 -10.33
N SER A 222 26.43 4.98 -9.98
CA SER A 222 27.25 6.03 -10.58
C SER A 222 28.70 5.95 -10.10
N LEU A 223 29.62 6.31 -10.99
CA LEU A 223 31.01 6.57 -10.61
C LEU A 223 31.09 7.97 -9.98
N GLY A 224 31.45 8.04 -8.69
CA GLY A 224 31.48 9.28 -7.91
C GLY A 224 32.66 9.35 -6.93
N GLN A 225 32.55 10.23 -5.93
CA GLN A 225 33.55 10.39 -4.87
C GLN A 225 33.57 9.14 -3.95
N ARG A 226 34.59 8.98 -3.11
CA ARG A 226 34.64 7.85 -2.16
C ARG A 226 33.58 8.03 -1.06
N GLU A 227 32.62 7.13 -1.02
CA GLU A 227 31.66 7.00 0.10
C GLU A 227 32.11 5.96 1.12
N GLN A 228 31.75 6.16 2.39
CA GLN A 228 32.13 5.29 3.50
C GLN A 228 30.97 4.38 3.85
N MET A 229 31.26 3.10 4.10
CA MET A 229 30.23 2.12 4.46
C MET A 229 29.89 2.18 5.94
N ASN A 230 28.59 2.30 6.25
CA ASN A 230 28.09 2.15 7.61
C ASN A 230 27.70 0.68 7.87
N LEU A 231 28.25 0.04 8.89
CA LEU A 231 27.85 -1.30 9.35
C LEU A 231 26.61 -1.26 10.26
N ALA A 232 26.37 -0.14 10.90
CA ALA A 232 25.17 0.08 11.70
C ALA A 232 24.00 0.47 10.79
N THR A 233 22.77 0.36 11.28
CA THR A 233 21.63 1.02 10.63
C THR A 233 21.69 2.52 10.94
N ALA A 234 20.90 3.33 10.25
CA ALA A 234 20.77 4.77 10.53
C ALA A 234 19.55 5.09 11.42
N PHE A 235 18.98 4.06 12.05
CA PHE A 235 17.79 4.12 12.87
C PHE A 235 18.14 3.91 14.35
N ILE A 236 17.32 4.42 15.27
CA ILE A 236 17.44 4.07 16.69
C ILE A 236 16.61 2.80 16.92
N ASP A 237 17.32 1.73 17.20
CA ASP A 237 17.06 0.43 16.59
C ASP A 237 17.43 -0.71 17.54
N GLY A 238 18.32 -0.41 18.49
CA GLY A 238 18.90 -1.39 19.38
C GLY A 238 19.87 -2.32 18.66
N GLY A 239 20.45 -1.91 17.53
CA GLY A 239 21.42 -2.66 16.76
C GLY A 239 22.53 -3.28 17.61
N PRO A 240 23.13 -2.56 18.59
CA PRO A 240 24.17 -3.14 19.43
C PRO A 240 23.72 -4.30 20.32
N ILE A 241 22.42 -4.49 20.54
CA ILE A 241 21.86 -5.64 21.27
C ILE A 241 21.19 -6.66 20.35
N TYR A 242 20.75 -6.27 19.14
CA TYR A 242 19.94 -7.12 18.25
C TYR A 242 20.64 -7.55 16.95
N GLN A 243 21.51 -6.74 16.36
CA GLN A 243 21.99 -6.91 14.96
C GLN A 243 22.86 -8.16 14.73
N ASP A 244 23.59 -8.60 15.76
CA ASP A 244 24.51 -9.75 15.69
C ASP A 244 23.91 -11.06 16.26
N LEU A 245 22.60 -11.09 16.56
CA LEU A 245 21.92 -12.27 17.09
C LEU A 245 21.79 -13.36 16.00
N LYS A 246 22.44 -14.50 16.23
CA LYS A 246 22.45 -15.64 15.29
C LYS A 246 21.34 -16.68 15.55
N ASP A 247 20.69 -16.64 16.70
CA ASP A 247 19.74 -17.65 17.15
C ASP A 247 18.46 -16.99 17.70
N LEU A 248 17.41 -16.95 16.87
CA LEU A 248 16.09 -16.39 17.21
C LEU A 248 15.18 -17.41 17.93
N THR A 249 15.65 -18.63 18.20
CA THR A 249 14.84 -19.68 18.85
C THR A 249 14.65 -19.48 20.36
N LYS A 250 15.22 -18.40 20.91
CA LYS A 250 15.13 -18.03 22.32
C LYS A 250 14.58 -16.62 22.47
N ALA A 251 13.53 -16.48 23.29
CA ALA A 251 12.95 -15.18 23.60
C ALA A 251 13.88 -14.30 24.45
N LYS A 252 14.80 -14.90 25.22
CA LYS A 252 15.74 -14.17 26.08
C LYS A 252 17.12 -14.10 25.44
N ILE A 253 17.76 -12.95 25.60
CA ILE A 253 19.14 -12.71 25.17
C ILE A 253 20.09 -13.24 26.26
N THR A 254 20.91 -14.22 25.92
CA THR A 254 22.00 -14.73 26.79
C THR A 254 23.27 -13.91 26.57
N SER A 255 23.92 -13.44 27.65
CA SER A 255 25.10 -12.55 27.62
C SER A 255 26.39 -13.18 27.06
N THR A 256 26.30 -14.30 26.32
CA THR A 256 27.44 -15.00 25.72
C THR A 256 27.83 -14.47 24.34
N VAL A 257 27.17 -13.42 23.85
CA VAL A 257 27.65 -12.71 22.67
C VAL A 257 28.95 -12.01 23.05
N THR A 258 30.02 -12.25 22.31
CA THR A 258 31.30 -11.53 22.39
C THR A 258 31.08 -10.08 21.97
N LEU A 259 30.35 -9.32 22.78
CA LEU A 259 30.24 -7.88 22.70
C LEU A 259 31.56 -7.34 23.25
N ASP A 260 32.31 -6.66 22.40
CA ASP A 260 33.56 -6.00 22.76
C ASP A 260 33.34 -4.77 23.67
N SER A 261 32.19 -4.65 24.34
CA SER A 261 31.80 -3.50 25.16
C SER A 261 31.44 -3.92 26.58
N LYS A 262 32.41 -3.75 27.49
CA LYS A 262 32.28 -3.81 28.96
C LYS A 262 31.48 -2.62 29.52
N SER A 263 30.31 -2.30 28.96
CA SER A 263 29.52 -1.13 29.35
C SER A 263 28.25 -1.50 30.11
N SER A 264 27.94 -0.76 31.17
CA SER A 264 26.83 -1.03 32.10
C SER A 264 25.45 -0.89 31.47
N ILE A 265 25.31 -0.03 30.44
CA ILE A 265 24.04 0.24 29.76
C ILE A 265 23.60 -0.90 28.85
N TYR A 266 24.53 -1.61 28.22
CA TYR A 266 24.22 -2.75 27.36
C TYR A 266 23.58 -3.87 28.15
N ASN A 267 24.17 -4.18 29.33
CA ASN A 267 23.60 -5.15 30.24
C ASN A 267 22.24 -4.67 30.78
N LEU A 268 22.09 -3.39 31.09
CA LEU A 268 20.81 -2.83 31.53
C LEU A 268 19.69 -3.01 30.50
N LEU A 269 19.98 -2.76 29.20
CA LEU A 269 18.99 -2.92 28.13
C LEU A 269 18.70 -4.40 27.81
N ILE A 270 19.69 -5.29 27.95
CA ILE A 270 19.50 -6.74 27.87
C ILE A 270 18.62 -7.23 29.03
N ASP A 271 18.87 -6.75 30.25
CA ASP A 271 18.06 -7.05 31.44
C ASP A 271 16.64 -6.52 31.27
N GLU A 272 16.47 -5.32 30.70
CA GLU A 272 15.17 -4.76 30.36
C GLU A 272 14.44 -5.64 29.34
N HIS A 273 15.05 -5.99 28.22
CA HIS A 273 14.44 -6.90 27.24
C HIS A 273 14.04 -8.24 27.89
N ASN A 274 14.92 -8.85 28.67
CA ASN A 274 14.64 -10.12 29.34
C ASN A 274 13.52 -10.00 30.39
N TRP A 275 13.40 -8.84 31.04
CA TRP A 275 12.31 -8.54 31.96
C TRP A 275 10.98 -8.35 31.23
N VAL A 276 10.97 -7.57 30.14
CA VAL A 276 9.80 -7.38 29.26
C VAL A 276 9.31 -8.73 28.75
N VAL A 277 10.22 -9.61 28.30
CA VAL A 277 9.91 -10.98 27.91
C VAL A 277 9.17 -11.73 29.02
N ASN A 278 9.63 -11.64 30.28
CA ASN A 278 8.94 -12.26 31.41
C ASN A 278 7.56 -11.65 31.65
N GLN A 279 7.42 -10.34 31.53
CA GLN A 279 6.13 -9.67 31.74
C GLN A 279 5.12 -10.04 30.65
N ILE A 280 5.55 -10.05 29.38
CA ILE A 280 4.71 -10.48 28.25
C ILE A 280 4.34 -11.95 28.40
N GLN A 281 5.27 -12.83 28.76
CA GLN A 281 4.97 -14.25 29.02
C GLN A 281 4.01 -14.45 30.19
N THR A 282 4.09 -13.60 31.22
CA THR A 282 3.17 -13.66 32.37
C THR A 282 1.78 -13.16 31.99
N ALA A 283 1.70 -12.08 31.22
CA ALA A 283 0.43 -11.51 30.73
C ALA A 283 -0.21 -12.37 29.62
N PHE A 284 0.60 -13.08 28.83
CA PHE A 284 0.20 -13.86 27.66
C PHE A 284 0.93 -15.23 27.63
N PRO A 285 0.51 -16.21 28.44
CA PRO A 285 1.21 -17.51 28.58
C PRO A 285 1.26 -18.35 27.30
N ASP A 286 0.31 -18.15 26.38
CA ASP A 286 0.15 -18.95 25.16
C ASP A 286 0.90 -18.38 23.94
N MET A 287 1.65 -17.29 24.10
CA MET A 287 2.37 -16.62 23.01
C MET A 287 3.65 -17.37 22.61
N SER A 288 3.94 -17.47 21.30
CA SER A 288 5.15 -18.13 20.81
C SER A 288 6.43 -17.39 21.24
N VAL A 289 7.53 -18.14 21.35
CA VAL A 289 8.84 -17.61 21.78
C VAL A 289 9.32 -16.51 20.84
N GLU A 290 9.12 -16.68 19.54
CA GLU A 290 9.50 -15.73 18.50
C GLU A 290 8.65 -14.45 18.56
N LEU A 291 7.35 -14.59 18.83
CA LEU A 291 6.44 -13.44 18.92
C LEU A 291 6.67 -12.64 20.21
N VAL A 292 6.93 -13.33 21.33
CA VAL A 292 7.36 -12.69 22.58
C VAL A 292 8.64 -11.90 22.35
N PHE A 293 9.61 -12.46 21.61
CA PHE A 293 10.85 -11.77 21.29
C PHE A 293 10.61 -10.48 20.48
N GLU A 294 9.84 -10.55 19.40
CA GLU A 294 9.58 -9.39 18.53
C GLU A 294 8.73 -8.32 19.23
N GLU A 295 7.75 -8.69 20.06
CA GLU A 295 6.99 -7.73 20.86
C GLU A 295 7.84 -7.09 21.97
N ALA A 296 8.69 -7.86 22.63
CA ALA A 296 9.63 -7.32 23.62
C ALA A 296 10.66 -6.38 22.96
N ARG A 297 11.19 -6.77 21.79
CA ARG A 297 12.07 -5.94 20.98
C ARG A 297 11.39 -4.64 20.56
N LYS A 298 10.14 -4.72 20.08
CA LYS A 298 9.33 -3.54 19.71
C LYS A 298 9.14 -2.59 20.90
N PHE A 299 8.84 -3.11 22.08
CA PHE A 299 8.68 -2.31 23.31
C PHE A 299 9.98 -1.61 23.70
N VAL A 300 11.09 -2.36 23.80
CA VAL A 300 12.39 -1.82 24.22
C VAL A 300 12.93 -0.78 23.23
N ILE A 301 12.75 -1.00 21.92
CA ILE A 301 13.13 0.00 20.91
C ILE A 301 12.33 1.30 21.10
N ALA A 302 11.03 1.19 21.38
CA ALA A 302 10.20 2.37 21.67
C ALA A 302 10.66 3.10 22.94
N GLU A 303 11.06 2.38 24.00
CA GLU A 303 11.65 2.99 25.21
C GLU A 303 12.97 3.72 24.89
N ILE A 304 13.87 3.11 24.11
CA ILE A 304 15.14 3.73 23.71
C ILE A 304 14.88 5.01 22.91
N GLN A 305 13.97 4.95 21.92
CA GLN A 305 13.59 6.11 21.10
C GLN A 305 13.00 7.23 21.97
N HIS A 306 12.11 6.89 22.90
CA HIS A 306 11.52 7.84 23.85
C HIS A 306 12.57 8.49 24.76
N ILE A 307 13.43 7.70 25.40
CA ILE A 307 14.51 8.20 26.28
C ILE A 307 15.48 9.09 25.49
N ALA A 308 15.83 8.70 24.26
CA ALA A 308 16.72 9.47 23.41
C ALA A 308 16.16 10.88 23.14
N PHE A 309 14.90 10.99 22.72
CA PHE A 309 14.32 12.28 22.30
C PHE A 309 13.76 13.13 23.45
N GLU A 310 13.21 12.50 24.49
CA GLU A 310 12.55 13.23 25.56
C GLU A 310 13.48 13.56 26.74
N HIS A 311 14.57 12.80 26.94
CA HIS A 311 15.48 12.95 28.07
C HIS A 311 16.92 13.29 27.65
N PHE A 312 17.48 12.61 26.65
CA PHE A 312 18.90 12.78 26.27
C PHE A 312 19.14 14.00 25.38
N LEU A 313 18.45 14.11 24.24
CA LEU A 313 18.65 15.20 23.27
C LEU A 313 18.42 16.62 23.83
N PRO A 314 17.46 16.87 24.74
CA PRO A 314 17.28 18.19 25.34
C PRO A 314 18.52 18.68 26.10
N ILE A 315 19.30 17.77 26.71
CA ILE A 315 20.56 18.09 27.38
C ILE A 315 21.64 18.42 26.34
N VAL A 316 21.69 17.67 25.25
CA VAL A 316 22.71 17.81 24.19
C VAL A 316 22.50 19.10 23.38
N LEU A 317 21.27 19.34 22.92
CA LEU A 317 20.91 20.36 21.93
C LEU A 317 20.34 21.64 22.54
N GLY A 318 19.78 21.57 23.76
CA GLY A 318 18.97 22.64 24.35
C GLY A 318 17.58 22.74 23.72
N GLU A 319 16.61 23.27 24.47
CA GLU A 319 15.20 23.32 24.03
C GLU A 319 14.99 24.17 22.77
N GLU A 320 15.71 25.28 22.60
CA GLU A 320 15.61 26.12 21.40
C GLU A 320 15.94 25.35 20.11
N THR A 321 16.98 24.50 20.16
CA THR A 321 17.35 23.67 19.02
C THR A 321 16.35 22.52 18.83
N MET A 322 15.82 21.94 19.90
CA MET A 322 14.79 20.90 19.82
C MET A 322 13.53 21.40 19.09
N GLU A 323 13.09 22.62 19.40
CA GLU A 323 11.97 23.28 18.74
C GLU A 323 12.30 23.65 17.29
N LYS A 324 13.46 24.26 17.04
CA LYS A 324 13.87 24.70 15.69
C LYS A 324 13.89 23.58 14.64
N TYR A 325 14.15 22.34 15.04
CA TYR A 325 14.25 21.18 14.15
C TYR A 325 13.10 20.17 14.30
N ASP A 326 12.01 20.54 14.98
CA ASP A 326 10.79 19.71 15.16
C ASP A 326 11.04 18.35 15.82
N LEU A 327 12.04 18.28 16.71
CA LEU A 327 12.43 17.02 17.34
C LEU A 327 11.39 16.53 18.38
N ARG A 328 10.56 17.43 18.94
CA ARG A 328 9.47 17.14 19.89
C ARG A 328 8.12 16.82 19.25
N ALA A 329 7.95 17.00 17.93
CA ALA A 329 6.66 16.76 17.27
C ALA A 329 6.17 15.30 17.49
N SER A 330 4.91 15.12 17.92
CA SER A 330 4.39 13.79 18.29
C SER A 330 4.05 12.92 17.09
N HIS A 331 3.71 13.52 15.94
CA HIS A 331 3.32 12.84 14.71
C HIS A 331 3.90 13.54 13.48
N CYS A 332 4.02 12.76 12.42
CA CYS A 332 4.31 13.27 11.09
C CYS A 332 3.05 13.88 10.45
N ASP A 333 2.91 15.20 10.50
CA ASP A 333 1.84 15.89 9.79
C ASP A 333 2.06 15.80 8.27
N GLY A 334 1.19 15.05 7.57
CA GLY A 334 1.02 15.20 6.12
C GLY A 334 2.00 14.45 5.20
N GLY A 335 2.44 13.23 5.54
CA GLY A 335 3.09 12.31 4.59
C GLY A 335 4.53 12.65 4.15
N ALA A 336 5.05 13.84 4.46
CA ALA A 336 6.37 14.31 4.02
C ALA A 336 7.57 13.69 4.76
N CYS A 337 7.36 12.98 5.88
CA CYS A 337 8.46 12.48 6.70
C CYS A 337 9.27 11.38 6.04
N HIS A 338 8.62 10.49 5.30
CA HIS A 338 9.24 9.23 4.90
C HIS A 338 10.05 9.31 3.59
N GLU A 339 9.99 10.44 2.87
CA GLU A 339 10.87 10.72 1.72
C GLU A 339 12.29 11.15 2.14
N VAL A 340 12.52 11.38 3.43
CA VAL A 340 13.82 11.76 3.97
C VAL A 340 14.79 10.59 3.83
N ASP A 341 15.93 10.82 3.15
CA ASP A 341 17.04 9.87 3.14
C ASP A 341 17.50 9.62 4.57
N ALA A 342 17.21 8.44 5.13
CA ALA A 342 17.51 8.09 6.50
C ALA A 342 19.00 7.84 6.75
N ASN A 343 19.84 7.70 5.71
CA ASN A 343 21.28 7.42 5.87
C ASN A 343 21.96 8.38 6.85
N THR A 344 22.76 7.83 7.77
CA THR A 344 23.54 8.58 8.76
C THR A 344 24.44 9.59 8.06
N LEU A 345 24.44 10.85 8.53
CA LEU A 345 25.33 11.89 8.02
C LEU A 345 26.79 11.49 8.24
N ASN A 346 27.59 11.67 7.20
CA ASN A 346 29.00 11.33 7.23
C ASN A 346 29.75 12.06 8.34
N GLU A 347 29.37 13.31 8.62
CA GLU A 347 29.91 14.12 9.72
C GLU A 347 29.60 13.51 11.09
N TYR A 348 28.35 13.08 11.28
CA TYR A 348 27.91 12.45 12.53
C TYR A 348 28.71 11.19 12.80
N GLY A 349 28.78 10.28 11.83
CA GLY A 349 29.54 9.05 11.98
C GLY A 349 31.03 9.35 12.21
N SER A 350 31.63 10.22 11.42
CA SER A 350 33.08 10.27 11.28
C SER A 350 33.78 11.19 12.29
N ALA A 351 33.12 12.29 12.69
CA ALA A 351 33.70 13.33 13.53
C ALA A 351 32.99 13.46 14.90
N VAL A 352 31.67 13.27 14.95
CA VAL A 352 30.88 13.60 16.15
C VAL A 352 30.97 12.53 17.25
N GLY A 353 31.21 11.26 16.92
CA GLY A 353 31.50 10.21 17.91
C GLY A 353 32.71 10.48 18.81
N LEU A 354 33.59 11.42 18.44
CA LEU A 354 34.72 11.83 19.30
C LEU A 354 34.35 12.90 20.32
N PHE A 355 33.36 13.76 20.03
CA PHE A 355 32.83 14.68 21.05
C PHE A 355 32.40 13.89 22.29
N TYR A 356 31.82 12.72 22.08
CA TYR A 356 31.49 11.78 23.14
C TYR A 356 32.74 11.32 23.94
N LYS A 357 33.75 10.72 23.27
CA LYS A 357 35.02 10.32 23.94
C LYS A 357 35.76 11.47 24.62
N TYR A 358 35.55 12.69 24.14
CA TYR A 358 36.06 13.91 24.74
C TYR A 358 35.33 14.26 26.05
N MET A 359 34.00 14.15 26.07
CA MET A 359 33.17 14.36 27.28
C MET A 359 33.43 13.32 28.39
N THR A 360 33.95 12.13 28.06
CA THR A 360 34.27 11.05 29.01
C THR A 360 35.67 11.14 29.62
N ALA A 361 36.52 12.10 29.22
CA ALA A 361 37.87 12.21 29.76
C ALA A 361 37.85 12.66 31.24
N PRO A 362 38.62 12.01 32.15
CA PRO A 362 38.55 12.24 33.60
C PRO A 362 39.04 13.62 34.04
N ASP A 363 39.82 14.32 33.22
CA ASP A 363 40.25 15.70 33.46
C ASP A 363 39.83 16.60 32.28
N LYS A 364 38.77 17.38 32.51
CA LYS A 364 38.19 18.30 31.51
C LYS A 364 39.08 19.52 31.22
N SER A 365 40.15 19.72 32.00
CA SER A 365 41.17 20.75 31.74
C SER A 365 42.17 20.37 30.65
N LEU A 366 42.12 19.12 30.17
CA LEU A 366 43.06 18.56 29.22
C LEU A 366 42.34 18.22 27.92
N ILE A 367 42.07 19.22 27.08
CA ILE A 367 41.80 18.94 25.65
C ILE A 367 43.03 18.24 25.03
N PHE A 368 44.16 18.17 25.75
CA PHE A 368 45.45 17.96 25.15
C PHE A 368 46.60 17.63 26.13
N ASN A 369 46.69 16.39 26.57
CA ASN A 369 47.97 15.86 27.04
C ASN A 369 48.10 14.39 26.63
N PRO A 370 48.99 14.03 25.69
CA PRO A 370 49.18 12.64 25.26
C PRO A 370 49.71 11.72 26.37
N SER A 371 50.23 12.28 27.48
CA SER A 371 50.99 11.53 28.48
C SER A 371 50.15 10.78 29.53
N HIS A 372 48.82 10.81 29.48
CA HIS A 372 47.95 10.09 30.43
C HIS A 372 47.19 8.86 29.88
N TYR A 373 47.39 8.46 28.62
CA TYR A 373 46.77 7.26 28.04
C TYR A 373 47.65 5.99 28.13
N SER A 374 48.55 5.94 29.11
CA SER A 374 49.32 4.74 29.43
C SER A 374 49.18 4.45 30.92
N THR A 375 48.92 3.17 31.24
CA THR A 375 48.61 2.54 32.54
C THR A 375 47.11 2.51 32.88
N SER A 376 46.41 1.42 33.18
CA SER A 376 46.56 -0.05 33.14
C SER A 376 45.59 -0.59 34.19
N GLU A 377 44.64 -1.47 33.84
CA GLU A 377 44.33 -2.67 34.64
C GLU A 377 43.48 -3.71 33.87
N PHE A 378 44.23 -4.62 33.21
CA PHE A 378 44.07 -6.10 33.13
C PHE A 378 42.84 -6.76 32.44
N SER A 379 42.96 -7.86 31.67
CA SER A 379 44.09 -8.79 31.46
C SER A 379 44.01 -9.63 30.16
N THR A 380 45.21 -9.91 29.62
CA THR A 380 45.67 -11.13 28.91
C THR A 380 45.05 -11.56 27.57
N SER A 381 45.67 -11.12 26.47
CA SER A 381 46.17 -12.02 25.43
C SER A 381 47.37 -11.39 24.71
N THR A 382 48.46 -12.14 24.64
CA THR A 382 49.72 -11.77 24.01
C THR A 382 49.57 -11.50 22.51
N SER A 383 49.80 -10.27 22.08
CA SER A 383 50.35 -10.01 20.74
C SER A 383 51.27 -8.79 20.77
N THR A 384 52.53 -9.04 20.44
CA THR A 384 53.51 -8.02 20.10
C THR A 384 53.14 -7.40 18.76
N THR A 385 52.74 -6.13 18.73
CA THR A 385 53.08 -5.18 17.66
C THR A 385 52.73 -3.75 18.10
N THR A 386 53.69 -2.88 17.87
CA THR A 386 53.76 -1.45 18.19
C THR A 386 52.80 -0.59 17.37
N SER A 387 51.94 0.21 18.01
CA SER A 387 51.81 1.67 17.77
C SER A 387 50.69 2.22 18.65
N SER A 388 51.06 3.04 19.62
CA SER A 388 50.13 3.85 20.43
C SER A 388 49.76 5.13 19.67
N SER A 389 49.07 5.02 18.53
CA SER A 389 48.62 6.24 17.84
C SER A 389 47.51 6.90 18.67
N SER A 390 47.70 8.16 19.04
CA SER A 390 46.69 8.97 19.72
C SER A 390 45.32 8.89 19.02
N THR A 391 44.26 8.68 19.80
CA THR A 391 42.86 8.65 19.31
C THR A 391 42.53 9.93 18.55
N PHE A 392 43.08 11.08 18.92
CA PHE A 392 42.82 12.35 18.23
C PHE A 392 43.39 12.39 16.80
N ILE A 393 44.60 11.85 16.59
CA ILE A 393 45.20 11.75 15.25
C ILE A 393 44.34 10.89 14.32
N GLU A 394 43.84 9.76 14.83
CA GLU A 394 43.02 8.84 14.05
C GLU A 394 41.71 9.50 13.58
N ILE A 395 41.06 10.33 14.41
CA ILE A 395 39.82 11.03 14.01
C ILE A 395 40.09 12.18 13.07
N LEU A 396 41.13 12.98 13.32
CA LEU A 396 41.46 14.08 12.43
C LEU A 396 41.79 13.54 11.03
N MET A 397 42.56 12.45 10.98
CA MET A 397 42.86 11.76 9.72
C MET A 397 41.61 11.10 9.12
N LYS A 398 40.73 10.51 9.93
CA LYS A 398 39.45 9.98 9.48
C LYS A 398 38.58 11.05 8.84
N GLY A 399 38.50 12.25 9.42
CA GLY A 399 37.77 13.37 8.84
C GLY A 399 38.31 13.76 7.46
N ARG A 400 39.63 13.80 7.30
CA ARG A 400 40.30 14.05 6.02
C ARG A 400 40.14 12.91 5.01
N ASP A 401 40.19 11.64 5.45
CA ASP A 401 39.94 10.44 4.61
C ASP A 401 38.47 10.32 4.18
N HIS A 402 37.56 10.80 5.01
CA HIS A 402 36.13 10.80 4.73
C HIS A 402 35.68 12.03 3.95
N GLY A 403 36.62 12.93 3.62
CA GLY A 403 36.36 14.15 2.86
C GLY A 403 35.38 15.07 3.57
N ILE A 404 35.42 15.14 4.90
CA ILE A 404 34.56 16.05 5.68
C ILE A 404 34.93 17.50 5.35
N PRO A 405 33.96 18.34 4.96
CA PRO A 405 34.21 19.75 4.72
C PRO A 405 34.73 20.50 5.94
N THR A 406 35.34 21.65 5.70
CA THR A 406 35.98 22.46 6.75
C THR A 406 34.93 23.09 7.66
N TYR A 407 35.36 23.53 8.84
CA TYR A 407 34.48 24.20 9.81
C TYR A 407 33.72 25.39 9.18
N SER A 408 34.38 26.17 8.31
CA SER A 408 33.77 27.32 7.64
C SER A 408 32.58 26.95 6.74
N GLU A 409 32.63 25.80 6.06
CA GLU A 409 31.54 25.35 5.19
C GLU A 409 30.34 24.88 6.01
N TRP A 410 30.59 24.12 7.08
CA TRP A 410 29.54 23.65 7.98
C TRP A 410 28.89 24.76 8.79
N ARG A 411 29.69 25.73 9.26
CA ARG A 411 29.15 26.92 9.93
C ARG A 411 28.20 27.69 9.02
N LYS A 412 28.55 27.84 7.74
CA LYS A 412 27.71 28.51 6.75
C LYS A 412 26.40 27.75 6.53
N GLU A 413 26.46 26.43 6.36
CA GLU A 413 25.27 25.57 6.22
C GLU A 413 24.34 25.67 7.45
N CYS A 414 24.92 25.73 8.64
CA CYS A 414 24.18 25.87 9.91
C CYS A 414 23.71 27.30 10.22
N GLY A 415 23.80 28.24 9.28
CA GLY A 415 23.30 29.62 9.43
C GLY A 415 24.23 30.58 10.17
N GLY A 416 25.47 30.18 10.46
CA GLY A 416 26.49 31.01 11.12
C GLY A 416 27.21 32.00 10.20
N GLY A 417 26.85 32.03 8.91
CA GLY A 417 27.44 32.90 7.89
C GLY A 417 28.79 32.41 7.34
N LYS A 418 29.26 33.05 6.26
CA LYS A 418 30.56 32.74 5.64
C LYS A 418 31.69 33.40 6.44
N LEU A 419 32.71 32.62 6.82
CA LEU A 419 33.91 33.11 7.48
C LEU A 419 34.94 33.58 6.46
N GLU A 420 35.43 34.81 6.64
CA GLU A 420 36.52 35.42 5.89
C GLU A 420 37.72 35.77 6.78
N SER A 421 37.53 35.88 8.10
CA SER A 421 38.61 36.10 9.06
C SER A 421 38.33 35.45 10.44
N TYR A 422 39.38 35.26 11.23
CA TYR A 422 39.28 34.69 12.58
C TYR A 422 38.54 35.61 13.57
N GLU A 423 38.51 36.92 13.32
CA GLU A 423 37.85 37.93 14.18
C GLU A 423 36.33 37.70 14.28
N GLN A 424 35.73 37.07 13.27
CA GLN A 424 34.30 36.71 13.28
C GLN A 424 33.95 35.59 14.27
N LEU A 425 34.94 34.97 14.93
CA LEU A 425 34.76 33.92 15.95
C LEU A 425 34.98 34.43 17.38
N ILE A 426 35.33 35.71 17.56
CA ILE A 426 35.49 36.31 18.90
C ILE A 426 34.15 36.25 19.64
N GLY A 427 34.19 35.78 20.89
CA GLY A 427 33.01 35.57 21.73
C GLY A 427 32.26 34.25 21.47
N LEU A 428 32.49 33.60 20.33
CA LEU A 428 32.01 32.24 20.06
C LEU A 428 33.02 31.18 20.50
N ILE A 429 34.31 31.49 20.50
CA ILE A 429 35.40 30.57 20.86
C ILE A 429 36.35 31.27 21.85
N ASP A 430 36.95 30.53 22.78
CA ASP A 430 37.96 31.06 23.71
C ASP A 430 39.17 31.62 22.95
N ASP A 431 39.56 32.85 23.28
CA ASP A 431 40.63 33.58 22.59
C ASP A 431 41.98 32.84 22.58
N ARG A 432 42.24 31.97 23.58
CA ARG A 432 43.46 31.15 23.65
C ARG A 432 43.43 30.03 22.60
N VAL A 433 42.27 29.40 22.39
CA VAL A 433 42.08 28.39 21.33
C VAL A 433 42.20 29.08 19.98
N LEU A 434 41.54 30.23 19.82
CA LEU A 434 41.52 30.98 18.57
C LEU A 434 42.93 31.39 18.13
N LYS A 435 43.79 31.78 19.08
CA LYS A 435 45.21 32.07 18.83
C LYS A 435 45.97 30.83 18.37
N SER A 436 45.87 29.71 19.08
CA SER A 436 46.58 28.47 18.73
C SER A 436 46.17 27.93 17.35
N VAL A 437 44.88 28.01 17.02
CA VAL A 437 44.38 27.59 15.70
C VAL A 437 44.90 28.52 14.59
N ARG A 438 44.97 29.83 14.85
CA ARG A 438 45.50 30.81 13.88
C ARG A 438 46.99 30.60 13.59
N ASP A 439 47.77 30.17 14.58
CA ASP A 439 49.20 29.88 14.40
C ASP A 439 49.42 28.62 13.53
N LEU A 440 48.51 27.64 13.63
CA LEU A 440 48.54 26.41 12.83
C LEU A 440 47.99 26.57 11.42
N PHE A 441 46.89 27.30 11.29
CA PHE A 441 46.14 27.47 10.05
C PHE A 441 46.17 28.94 9.64
N PRO A 442 47.01 29.32 8.66
CA PRO A 442 47.08 30.71 8.21
C PRO A 442 45.77 31.24 7.59
N ASP A 443 44.89 30.35 7.13
CA ASP A 443 43.59 30.67 6.53
C ASP A 443 42.48 29.93 7.28
N ILE A 444 41.46 30.67 7.75
CA ILE A 444 40.34 30.11 8.53
C ILE A 444 39.56 29.04 7.76
N ARG A 445 39.59 29.10 6.42
CA ARG A 445 38.88 28.14 5.56
C ARG A 445 39.50 26.75 5.56
N ASP A 446 40.73 26.61 6.05
CA ASP A 446 41.46 25.35 6.03
C ASP A 446 41.21 24.47 7.25
N VAL A 447 40.63 25.05 8.30
CA VAL A 447 40.49 24.41 9.61
C VAL A 447 39.48 23.24 9.55
N ASP A 448 39.91 22.07 10.01
CA ASP A 448 39.10 20.85 10.09
C ASP A 448 37.87 21.07 11.00
N LEU A 449 36.70 20.52 10.62
CA LEU A 449 35.43 20.68 11.34
C LEU A 449 35.54 20.38 12.84
N ILE A 450 36.21 19.29 13.19
CA ILE A 450 36.32 18.81 14.58
C ILE A 450 37.06 19.79 15.50
N ILE A 451 38.00 20.58 14.96
CA ILE A 451 38.86 21.48 15.74
C ILE A 451 38.05 22.64 16.29
N LEU A 452 37.31 23.34 15.42
CA LEU A 452 36.54 24.53 15.82
C LEU A 452 35.13 24.18 16.27
N GLY A 453 34.54 23.07 15.79
CA GLY A 453 33.20 22.64 16.22
C GLY A 453 33.12 22.27 17.71
N ILE A 454 34.15 21.63 18.27
CA ILE A 454 34.25 21.37 19.72
C ILE A 454 34.59 22.65 20.51
N ALA A 455 35.31 23.58 19.88
CA ALA A 455 35.78 24.81 20.53
C ALA A 455 34.70 25.90 20.62
N GLU A 456 33.55 25.73 19.95
CA GLU A 456 32.42 26.64 20.08
C GLU A 456 31.85 26.62 21.50
N ASN A 457 31.61 27.81 22.05
CA ASN A 457 30.89 27.98 23.29
C ASN A 457 29.48 27.37 23.16
N PRO A 458 29.03 26.55 24.14
CA PRO A 458 27.68 25.99 24.12
C PRO A 458 26.59 27.06 24.07
N VAL A 459 25.48 26.74 23.40
CA VAL A 459 24.26 27.55 23.45
C VAL A 459 23.66 27.44 24.87
N TYR A 460 22.90 28.45 25.30
CA TYR A 460 22.31 28.43 26.63
C TYR A 460 21.42 27.19 26.82
N GLY A 461 21.74 26.37 27.85
CA GLY A 461 21.01 25.14 28.14
C GLY A 461 21.38 23.93 27.28
N SER A 462 22.39 24.02 26.40
CA SER A 462 22.92 22.90 25.61
C SER A 462 24.34 22.51 26.02
N LEU A 463 24.80 21.34 25.57
CA LEU A 463 26.21 20.91 25.67
C LEU A 463 27.03 21.29 24.44
N LEU A 464 26.38 21.57 23.32
CA LEU A 464 27.01 21.81 22.03
C LEU A 464 26.89 23.28 21.61
N GLY A 465 27.95 23.78 20.97
CA GLY A 465 27.90 25.03 20.21
C GLY A 465 26.97 24.92 18.98
N PRO A 466 26.65 26.06 18.35
CA PRO A 466 25.62 26.15 17.30
C PRO A 466 25.89 25.25 16.08
N THR A 467 27.14 25.03 15.68
CA THR A 467 27.48 24.23 14.49
C THR A 467 27.30 22.74 14.77
N PHE A 468 27.82 22.24 15.89
CA PHE A 468 27.64 20.83 16.27
C PHE A 468 26.20 20.52 16.71
N GLY A 469 25.53 21.46 17.38
CA GLY A 469 24.11 21.36 17.70
C GLY A 469 23.25 21.21 16.43
N CYS A 470 23.54 21.99 15.38
CA CYS A 470 22.90 21.86 14.08
C CYS A 470 23.15 20.49 13.41
N ILE A 471 24.40 20.00 13.36
CA ILE A 471 24.73 18.70 12.76
C ILE A 471 24.01 17.56 13.49
N MET A 472 24.02 17.59 14.82
CA MET A 472 23.33 16.60 15.65
C MET A 472 21.81 16.67 15.44
N ALA A 473 21.23 17.87 15.47
CA ALA A 473 19.79 18.04 15.23
C ALA A 473 19.38 17.52 13.86
N LEU A 474 20.16 17.80 12.81
CA LEU A 474 19.94 17.26 11.46
C LEU A 474 20.02 15.73 11.44
N GLN A 475 20.99 15.11 12.12
CA GLN A 475 21.07 13.64 12.18
C GLN A 475 19.82 13.04 12.82
N PHE A 476 19.43 13.50 14.01
CA PHE A 476 18.28 12.94 14.72
C PHE A 476 16.95 13.26 14.02
N GLN A 477 16.85 14.41 13.36
CA GLN A 477 15.73 14.75 12.48
C GLN A 477 15.59 13.73 11.35
N LYS A 478 16.69 13.41 10.66
CA LYS A 478 16.70 12.39 9.59
C LYS A 478 16.32 11.01 10.11
N THR A 479 16.88 10.60 11.25
CA THR A 479 16.58 9.31 11.88
C THR A 479 15.11 9.20 12.26
N LYS A 480 14.51 10.22 12.88
CA LYS A 480 13.10 10.23 13.29
C LYS A 480 12.15 10.19 12.09
N PHE A 481 12.34 11.08 11.12
CA PHE A 481 11.40 11.22 10.02
C PHE A 481 11.56 10.14 8.95
N GLY A 482 12.79 9.66 8.73
CA GLY A 482 13.08 8.56 7.82
C GLY A 482 12.67 7.18 8.32
N ASP A 483 12.30 7.03 9.60
CA ASP A 483 11.88 5.76 10.20
C ASP A 483 10.36 5.56 10.10
N SER A 484 9.90 4.65 9.23
CA SER A 484 8.47 4.31 9.16
C SER A 484 7.98 3.53 10.38
N TYR A 485 8.88 2.94 11.18
CA TYR A 485 8.60 2.22 12.42
C TYR A 485 8.77 3.10 13.66
N TRP A 486 8.94 4.41 13.51
CA TRP A 486 9.02 5.34 14.63
C TRP A 486 7.86 5.12 15.61
N TYR A 487 8.18 5.01 16.91
CA TYR A 487 7.25 4.43 17.89
C TYR A 487 5.87 5.14 17.94
N THR A 488 5.80 6.45 17.77
CA THR A 488 4.53 7.19 17.76
C THR A 488 3.67 6.93 16.53
N ASN A 489 4.26 6.48 15.42
CA ASN A 489 3.53 6.14 14.20
C ASN A 489 2.92 4.72 14.23
N LYS A 490 3.36 3.85 15.16
CA LYS A 490 3.00 2.42 15.18
C LYS A 490 2.26 1.95 16.43
N LEU A 491 2.26 2.76 17.48
CA LEU A 491 1.62 2.44 18.75
C LEU A 491 0.29 3.19 18.87
N ASN A 492 -0.72 2.53 19.42
CA ASN A 492 -1.97 3.18 19.78
C ASN A 492 -1.80 4.01 21.08
N ASN A 493 -2.82 4.80 21.44
CA ASN A 493 -2.75 5.68 22.61
C ASN A 493 -2.45 4.92 23.92
N GLU A 494 -3.05 3.74 24.13
CA GLU A 494 -2.80 2.94 25.34
C GLU A 494 -1.36 2.45 25.40
N GLN A 495 -0.82 1.94 24.28
CA GLN A 495 0.57 1.51 24.17
C GLN A 495 1.56 2.68 24.37
N LEU A 496 1.22 3.86 23.85
CA LEU A 496 2.04 5.06 24.00
C LEU A 496 2.12 5.51 25.46
N GLU A 497 1.00 5.49 26.19
CA GLU A 497 0.98 5.78 27.63
C GLU A 497 1.88 4.83 28.42
N GLU A 498 2.01 3.57 28.00
CA GLU A 498 2.89 2.60 28.66
C GLU A 498 4.38 2.85 28.36
N VAL A 499 4.73 3.22 27.13
CA VAL A 499 6.13 3.57 26.75
C VAL A 499 6.58 4.88 27.39
N GLN A 500 5.70 5.87 27.52
CA GLN A 500 6.00 7.17 28.12
C GLN A 500 6.34 7.12 29.62
N LYS A 501 6.18 5.96 30.27
CA LYS A 501 6.62 5.73 31.66
C LYS A 501 8.12 5.45 31.75
N ALA A 502 8.79 5.21 30.63
CA ALA A 502 10.20 4.84 30.58
C ALA A 502 11.12 6.06 30.77
N SER A 503 12.11 5.91 31.64
CA SER A 503 13.22 6.83 31.83
C SER A 503 14.47 6.01 32.18
N ILE A 504 15.66 6.58 31.98
CA ILE A 504 16.89 5.87 32.36
C ILE A 504 16.91 5.52 33.86
N SER A 505 16.39 6.41 34.71
CA SER A 505 16.26 6.18 36.15
C SER A 505 15.27 5.07 36.49
N SER A 506 14.14 4.97 35.78
CA SER A 506 13.18 3.88 36.00
C SER A 506 13.76 2.52 35.58
N LEU A 507 14.52 2.46 34.49
CA LEU A 507 15.23 1.24 34.07
C LEU A 507 16.27 0.82 35.11
N ILE A 508 17.07 1.76 35.64
CA ILE A 508 18.04 1.50 36.71
C ILE A 508 17.33 1.02 37.97
N CYS A 509 16.25 1.67 38.42
CA CYS A 509 15.48 1.24 39.59
C CYS A 509 14.88 -0.17 39.46
N ARG A 510 14.61 -0.62 38.22
CA ARG A 510 13.99 -1.93 37.94
C ARG A 510 15.00 -3.08 38.06
N HIS A 511 16.21 -2.88 37.54
CA HIS A 511 17.20 -3.96 37.40
C HIS A 511 18.39 -3.84 38.33
N GLN A 512 18.79 -2.61 38.67
CA GLN A 512 19.89 -2.37 39.58
C GLN A 512 19.37 -2.29 41.01
N LYS A 513 20.13 -2.80 41.98
CA LYS A 513 19.79 -2.74 43.42
C LYS A 513 19.91 -1.31 44.01
N ALA A 514 19.67 -0.27 43.21
CA ALA A 514 19.66 1.11 43.68
C ALA A 514 18.40 1.35 44.52
N SER A 515 18.58 1.87 45.74
CA SER A 515 17.45 2.23 46.60
C SER A 515 16.99 3.68 46.39
N ILE A 516 17.89 4.55 45.95
CA ILE A 516 17.66 5.98 45.73
C ILE A 516 18.34 6.40 44.44
N ILE A 517 17.62 7.12 43.57
CA ILE A 517 18.13 7.73 42.34
C ILE A 517 17.41 9.04 42.05
N GLN A 518 18.07 9.98 41.40
CA GLN A 518 17.47 11.22 40.92
C GLN A 518 16.54 11.00 39.71
N LYS A 519 15.57 11.89 39.51
CA LYS A 519 14.54 11.76 38.46
C LYS A 519 15.14 11.75 37.05
N ASP A 520 16.08 12.65 36.79
CA ASP A 520 16.87 12.69 35.56
C ASP A 520 18.21 12.00 35.79
N GLY A 521 18.29 10.72 35.42
CA GLY A 521 19.49 9.90 35.61
C GLY A 521 20.69 10.31 34.75
N PHE A 522 20.53 11.24 33.80
CA PHE A 522 21.63 11.79 33.01
C PHE A 522 22.31 12.98 33.69
N ARG A 523 21.61 13.70 34.57
CA ARG A 523 22.15 14.83 35.33
C ARG A 523 22.56 14.39 36.73
N ALA A 524 23.61 15.03 37.26
CA ALA A 524 23.96 14.85 38.66
C ALA A 524 22.82 15.34 39.57
N ALA A 525 22.77 14.82 40.78
CA ALA A 525 21.80 15.25 41.77
C ALA A 525 22.02 16.71 42.18
N ASP A 526 20.92 17.46 42.33
CA ASP A 526 20.93 18.83 42.85
C ASP A 526 19.83 19.04 43.89
N ASN A 527 19.90 20.14 44.64
CA ASN A 527 18.99 20.44 45.75
C ASN A 527 17.65 21.06 45.31
N PHE A 528 17.38 21.19 44.01
CA PHE A 528 16.24 21.91 43.47
C PHE A 528 15.38 21.04 42.54
N GLN A 529 15.85 20.75 41.34
CA GLN A 529 15.07 20.14 40.25
C GLN A 529 15.36 18.64 40.07
N ASN A 530 16.54 18.15 40.50
CA ASN A 530 16.96 16.77 40.30
C ASN A 530 17.38 16.08 41.62
N ILE A 531 16.51 16.14 42.62
CA ILE A 531 16.77 15.57 43.96
C ILE A 531 16.70 14.03 43.90
N PRO A 532 17.58 13.29 44.61
CA PRO A 532 17.48 11.83 44.74
C PRO A 532 16.21 11.41 45.47
N ILE A 533 15.46 10.45 44.88
CA ILE A 533 14.22 9.90 45.41
C ILE A 533 14.29 8.37 45.49
N PHE A 534 13.47 7.76 46.34
CA PHE A 534 13.44 6.30 46.44
C PHE A 534 12.88 5.65 45.18
N CYS A 535 13.46 4.50 44.77
CA CYS A 535 12.98 3.75 43.61
C CYS A 535 11.55 3.20 43.75
N ASN A 536 11.00 3.13 44.98
CA ASN A 536 9.61 2.76 45.25
C ASN A 536 8.66 3.96 45.36
N SER A 537 9.13 5.17 45.05
CA SER A 537 8.32 6.39 45.04
C SER A 537 7.26 6.33 43.94
N SER A 538 6.13 7.03 44.13
CA SER A 538 5.07 7.17 43.14
C SER A 538 5.49 7.92 41.86
N VAL A 539 6.70 8.49 41.85
CA VAL A 539 7.29 9.14 40.67
C VAL A 539 7.67 8.13 39.59
N PHE A 540 8.05 6.90 39.97
CA PHE A 540 8.36 5.84 39.02
C PHE A 540 7.15 4.91 38.88
N THR A 541 6.48 5.00 37.74
CA THR A 541 5.36 4.12 37.38
C THR A 541 5.84 2.97 36.48
N TRP A 542 5.27 1.79 36.66
CA TRP A 542 5.65 0.60 35.90
C TRP A 542 4.69 0.35 34.73
N PRO A 543 5.19 -0.15 33.58
CA PRO A 543 4.34 -0.53 32.45
C PRO A 543 3.36 -1.66 32.80
N ASP A 544 2.14 -1.57 32.29
CA ASP A 544 1.11 -2.58 32.35
C ASP A 544 1.00 -3.33 31.01
N PHE A 545 1.65 -4.49 30.94
CA PHE A 545 1.69 -5.30 29.72
C PHE A 545 0.34 -5.92 29.34
N SER A 546 -0.68 -5.89 30.20
CA SER A 546 -2.02 -6.34 29.80
C SER A 546 -2.62 -5.47 28.69
N LYS A 547 -2.15 -4.23 28.55
CA LYS A 547 -2.53 -3.26 27.52
C LYS A 547 -1.63 -3.28 26.27
N TRP A 548 -0.56 -4.09 26.28
CA TRP A 548 0.45 -4.07 25.23
C TRP A 548 0.01 -4.82 23.96
N VAL A 549 -0.68 -5.95 24.09
CA VAL A 549 -1.05 -6.84 22.97
C VAL A 549 -2.54 -6.69 22.63
N SER A 550 -2.84 -6.36 21.38
CA SER A 550 -4.21 -6.16 20.89
C SER A 550 -5.02 -7.47 20.84
N ALA A 551 -6.35 -7.39 20.99
CA ALA A 551 -7.24 -8.56 21.07
C ALA A 551 -7.09 -9.60 19.93
N PRO A 552 -6.83 -9.24 18.65
CA PRO A 552 -6.65 -10.22 17.56
C PRO A 552 -5.34 -11.02 17.63
N GLU A 553 -4.35 -10.56 18.40
CA GLU A 553 -2.99 -11.14 18.42
C GLU A 553 -2.79 -12.15 19.54
N LYS A 554 -3.76 -12.25 20.46
CA LYS A 554 -3.80 -13.25 21.53
C LYS A 554 -3.90 -14.71 21.04
N GLN A 555 -4.00 -14.95 19.73
CA GLN A 555 -4.27 -16.27 19.15
C GLN A 555 -3.25 -16.78 18.11
N LYS A 556 -2.18 -16.04 17.80
CA LYS A 556 -1.10 -16.57 16.92
C LYS A 556 -0.18 -17.50 17.71
N ASN A 557 -0.55 -18.78 17.76
CA ASN A 557 0.26 -19.88 18.30
C ASN A 557 1.16 -20.47 17.19
N THR A 558 2.31 -21.08 17.50
CA THR A 558 3.20 -21.75 16.50
C THR A 558 2.48 -22.84 15.68
N GLN A 559 1.40 -23.40 16.23
CA GLN A 559 0.51 -24.33 15.56
C GLN A 559 -0.26 -23.70 14.38
N PHE A 560 -0.43 -22.38 14.39
CA PHE A 560 -1.09 -21.60 13.34
C PHE A 560 -0.30 -21.60 12.04
N ASP A 561 1.01 -21.34 12.11
CA ASP A 561 1.89 -21.31 10.93
C ASP A 561 2.04 -22.72 10.30
N VAL A 562 1.98 -23.77 11.13
CA VAL A 562 1.94 -25.17 10.67
C VAL A 562 0.63 -25.46 9.93
N ILE A 563 -0.53 -25.11 10.52
CA ILE A 563 -1.85 -25.28 9.88
C ILE A 563 -1.92 -24.48 8.58
N LEU A 564 -1.37 -23.26 8.57
CA LEU A 564 -1.33 -22.42 7.38
C LEU A 564 -0.44 -23.02 6.29
N GLY A 565 0.74 -23.54 6.64
CA GLY A 565 1.63 -24.27 5.74
C GLY A 565 0.97 -25.51 5.13
N GLU A 566 0.24 -26.29 5.92
CA GLU A 566 -0.56 -27.42 5.45
C GLU A 566 -1.68 -26.97 4.50
N CYS A 567 -2.43 -25.93 4.86
CA CYS A 567 -3.51 -25.40 4.02
C CYS A 567 -3.00 -24.87 2.68
N ILE A 568 -1.83 -24.22 2.64
CA ILE A 568 -1.18 -23.80 1.40
C ILE A 568 -0.91 -25.00 0.51
N GLN A 569 -0.32 -26.07 1.06
CA GLN A 569 -0.02 -27.29 0.31
C GLN A 569 -1.31 -27.97 -0.19
N GLU A 570 -2.33 -28.08 0.66
CA GLU A 570 -3.60 -28.73 0.32
C GLU A 570 -4.39 -27.99 -0.75
N VAL A 571 -4.56 -26.66 -0.61
CA VAL A 571 -5.27 -25.83 -1.58
C VAL A 571 -4.51 -25.78 -2.90
N SER A 572 -3.18 -25.65 -2.86
CA SER A 572 -2.34 -25.71 -4.06
C SER A 572 -2.41 -27.08 -4.74
N ALA A 573 -2.39 -28.18 -3.97
CA ALA A 573 -2.53 -29.53 -4.49
C ALA A 573 -3.93 -29.82 -5.04
N ALA A 574 -5.00 -29.32 -4.41
CA ALA A 574 -6.37 -29.43 -4.90
C ALA A 574 -6.55 -28.74 -6.25
N ARG A 575 -6.04 -27.50 -6.39
CA ARG A 575 -6.03 -26.78 -7.67
C ARG A 575 -5.17 -27.45 -8.74
N ASN A 576 -4.01 -28.00 -8.36
CA ASN A 576 -3.17 -28.74 -9.31
C ASN A 576 -3.80 -30.08 -9.72
N ARG A 577 -4.57 -30.75 -8.85
CA ARG A 577 -5.35 -31.94 -9.23
C ARG A 577 -6.45 -31.60 -10.23
N GLN A 578 -7.13 -30.47 -10.07
CA GLN A 578 -8.07 -29.95 -11.07
C GLN A 578 -7.41 -29.67 -12.44
N LYS A 579 -6.12 -29.32 -12.50
CA LYS A 579 -5.37 -29.24 -13.78
C LYS A 579 -5.17 -30.60 -14.46
N SER A 580 -5.10 -31.68 -13.69
CA SER A 580 -4.80 -33.03 -14.19
C SER A 580 -6.05 -33.85 -14.53
N GLU A 581 -7.19 -33.53 -13.92
CA GLU A 581 -8.49 -34.19 -14.14
C GLU A 581 -9.44 -33.30 -14.95
N VAL A 582 -8.93 -32.61 -15.98
CA VAL A 582 -9.79 -32.11 -17.04
C VAL A 582 -10.32 -33.31 -17.79
N LEU A 583 -11.38 -33.92 -17.25
CA LEU A 583 -12.26 -34.76 -18.04
C LEU A 583 -12.66 -33.90 -19.23
N GLN A 584 -12.20 -34.30 -20.42
CA GLN A 584 -12.78 -33.87 -21.69
C GLN A 584 -14.20 -34.44 -21.79
N ASP A 585 -15.07 -34.11 -20.83
CA ASP A 585 -16.51 -34.21 -21.02
C ASP A 585 -16.82 -33.09 -22.01
N GLY A 586 -16.85 -33.47 -23.29
CA GLY A 586 -17.09 -32.59 -24.41
C GLY A 586 -18.27 -31.67 -24.11
N LEU A 587 -18.11 -30.38 -24.44
CA LEU A 587 -19.13 -29.34 -24.33
C LEU A 587 -20.52 -29.92 -24.55
N HIS A 588 -21.35 -29.95 -23.50
CA HIS A 588 -22.76 -29.73 -23.74
C HIS A 588 -22.89 -28.25 -24.14
N ASN A 589 -22.89 -28.03 -25.47
CA ASN A 589 -22.99 -26.80 -26.23
C ASN A 589 -24.26 -25.97 -25.95
N SER A 590 -24.69 -25.77 -24.70
CA SER A 590 -25.78 -24.82 -24.44
C SER A 590 -25.23 -23.41 -24.55
N VAL A 591 -25.80 -22.60 -25.45
CA VAL A 591 -25.45 -21.18 -25.59
C VAL A 591 -25.53 -20.48 -24.23
N ALA A 592 -26.53 -20.82 -23.42
CA ALA A 592 -26.74 -20.21 -22.12
C ALA A 592 -25.57 -20.36 -21.13
N LEU A 593 -24.96 -21.55 -21.04
CA LEU A 593 -23.80 -21.78 -20.18
C LEU A 593 -22.60 -20.95 -20.63
N LYS A 594 -22.33 -20.96 -21.95
CA LYS A 594 -21.21 -20.23 -22.53
C LYS A 594 -21.39 -18.72 -22.32
N SER A 595 -22.55 -18.21 -22.71
CA SER A 595 -22.91 -16.79 -22.60
C SER A 595 -22.87 -16.26 -21.17
N TYR A 596 -23.58 -16.91 -20.23
CA TYR A 596 -23.59 -16.46 -18.83
C TYR A 596 -22.24 -16.70 -18.15
N GLY A 597 -21.57 -17.81 -18.47
CA GLY A 597 -20.25 -18.15 -17.94
C GLY A 597 -19.19 -17.12 -18.33
N SER A 598 -19.06 -16.82 -19.63
CA SER A 598 -18.06 -15.89 -20.16
C SER A 598 -18.24 -14.47 -19.60
N MET A 599 -19.49 -14.00 -19.45
CA MET A 599 -19.79 -12.70 -18.84
C MET A 599 -19.42 -12.58 -17.34
N MET A 600 -19.28 -13.71 -16.64
CA MET A 600 -19.03 -13.75 -15.19
C MET A 600 -17.58 -14.17 -14.87
N LEU A 601 -16.72 -14.33 -15.89
CA LEU A 601 -15.35 -14.77 -15.72
C LEU A 601 -14.56 -13.81 -14.83
N ALA A 602 -13.60 -14.38 -14.13
CA ALA A 602 -12.69 -13.65 -13.28
C ALA A 602 -11.52 -13.13 -14.11
N LYS A 603 -11.18 -11.85 -13.89
CA LYS A 603 -9.89 -11.29 -14.32
C LYS A 603 -8.74 -12.04 -13.62
N ASP A 604 -7.55 -12.05 -14.22
CA ASP A 604 -6.40 -12.80 -13.67
C ASP A 604 -6.06 -12.35 -12.23
N GLU A 605 -6.18 -11.06 -11.95
CA GLU A 605 -5.98 -10.51 -10.62
C GLU A 605 -7.06 -10.97 -9.64
N ALA A 606 -8.32 -11.06 -10.08
CA ALA A 606 -9.41 -11.63 -9.28
C ALA A 606 -9.13 -13.10 -8.92
N VAL A 607 -8.69 -13.92 -9.87
CA VAL A 607 -8.30 -15.33 -9.62
C VAL A 607 -7.17 -15.39 -8.59
N TYR A 608 -6.18 -14.51 -8.73
CA TYR A 608 -5.07 -14.43 -7.80
C TYR A 608 -5.52 -14.05 -6.37
N GLU A 609 -6.34 -13.00 -6.23
CA GLU A 609 -6.84 -12.57 -4.92
C GLU A 609 -7.70 -13.66 -4.27
N ALA A 610 -8.45 -14.39 -5.09
CA ALA A 610 -9.21 -15.55 -4.64
C ALA A 610 -8.33 -16.69 -4.13
N ASN A 611 -7.20 -16.98 -4.78
CA ASN A 611 -6.30 -18.07 -4.37
C ASN A 611 -5.85 -17.91 -2.92
N VAL A 612 -5.45 -16.69 -2.54
CA VAL A 612 -5.09 -16.34 -1.16
C VAL A 612 -6.28 -16.55 -0.24
N SER A 613 -7.44 -16.05 -0.66
CA SER A 613 -8.67 -16.13 0.10
C SER A 613 -9.16 -17.57 0.36
N PHE A 614 -8.97 -18.49 -0.59
CA PHE A 614 -9.28 -19.91 -0.42
C PHE A 614 -8.40 -20.58 0.65
N ILE A 615 -7.10 -20.23 0.69
CA ILE A 615 -6.18 -20.70 1.73
C ILE A 615 -6.67 -20.25 3.11
N LEU A 616 -7.08 -18.98 3.22
CA LEU A 616 -7.61 -18.42 4.47
C LEU A 616 -8.91 -19.11 4.93
N LEU A 617 -9.78 -19.51 4.01
CA LEU A 617 -11.01 -20.25 4.37
C LEU A 617 -10.73 -21.65 4.89
N GLU A 618 -9.81 -22.37 4.24
CA GLU A 618 -9.44 -23.71 4.71
C GLU A 618 -8.71 -23.63 6.06
N ALA A 619 -7.83 -22.65 6.24
CA ALA A 619 -7.19 -22.40 7.53
C ALA A 619 -8.24 -22.10 8.62
N THR A 620 -9.19 -21.19 8.35
CA THR A 620 -10.30 -20.88 9.27
C THR A 620 -11.09 -22.14 9.62
N ARG A 621 -11.45 -22.95 8.60
CA ARG A 621 -12.20 -24.20 8.82
C ARG A 621 -11.43 -25.18 9.69
N LYS A 622 -10.13 -25.38 9.46
CA LYS A 622 -9.31 -26.30 10.27
C LYS A 622 -9.19 -25.81 11.71
N LEU A 623 -8.98 -24.52 11.93
CA LEU A 623 -8.90 -23.94 13.28
C LEU A 623 -10.21 -24.11 14.06
N VAL A 624 -11.35 -23.83 13.43
CA VAL A 624 -12.66 -23.97 14.08
C VAL A 624 -13.01 -25.45 14.32
N LYS A 625 -12.85 -26.32 13.32
CA LYS A 625 -13.33 -27.71 13.40
C LYS A 625 -12.36 -28.69 14.06
N LEU A 626 -11.06 -28.51 13.89
CA LEU A 626 -10.05 -29.46 14.39
C LEU A 626 -9.44 -29.01 15.72
N GLN A 627 -9.34 -27.70 15.96
CA GLN A 627 -8.78 -27.13 17.19
C GLN A 627 -9.85 -26.57 18.14
N ASN A 628 -11.13 -26.65 17.77
CA ASN A 628 -12.27 -26.18 18.56
C ASN A 628 -12.16 -24.69 18.98
N ILE A 629 -11.53 -23.88 18.13
CA ILE A 629 -11.41 -22.43 18.32
C ILE A 629 -12.72 -21.76 17.92
N GLU A 630 -13.21 -20.83 18.74
CA GLU A 630 -14.43 -20.08 18.45
C GLU A 630 -14.21 -19.13 17.25
N LEU A 631 -15.09 -19.16 16.25
CA LEU A 631 -14.93 -18.37 15.02
C LEU A 631 -14.79 -16.86 15.30
N ASP A 632 -15.56 -16.35 16.26
CA ASP A 632 -15.56 -14.93 16.64
C ASP A 632 -14.20 -14.48 17.19
N SER A 633 -13.42 -15.39 17.75
CA SER A 633 -12.10 -15.08 18.32
C SER A 633 -11.02 -14.92 17.25
N ILE A 634 -11.14 -15.63 16.12
CA ILE A 634 -10.19 -15.56 14.98
C ILE A 634 -10.67 -14.66 13.83
N GLN A 635 -11.90 -14.15 13.90
CA GLN A 635 -12.49 -13.32 12.86
C GLN A 635 -11.69 -12.03 12.67
N GLY A 636 -11.20 -11.78 11.45
CA GLY A 636 -10.44 -10.57 11.15
C GLY A 636 -8.95 -10.64 11.50
N VAL A 637 -8.44 -11.80 11.95
CA VAL A 637 -7.00 -12.00 12.16
C VAL A 637 -6.28 -11.93 10.81
N TYR A 638 -5.49 -10.87 10.66
CA TYR A 638 -4.70 -10.61 9.46
C TYR A 638 -3.42 -11.46 9.46
N ILE A 639 -3.19 -12.20 8.37
CA ILE A 639 -2.03 -13.11 8.25
C ILE A 639 -0.86 -12.46 7.48
N GLY A 640 -0.90 -11.16 7.21
CA GLY A 640 0.17 -10.46 6.50
C GLY A 640 -0.06 -10.39 4.99
N GLU A 641 0.54 -9.37 4.38
CA GLU A 641 0.42 -9.06 2.94
C GLU A 641 1.36 -9.92 2.06
N ASP A 642 2.22 -10.74 2.67
CA ASP A 642 3.26 -11.54 2.01
C ASP A 642 2.76 -12.86 1.39
N PHE A 643 1.49 -13.20 1.58
CA PHE A 643 0.86 -14.33 0.90
C PHE A 643 0.46 -13.92 -0.52
N GLY A 644 1.45 -13.73 -1.39
CA GLY A 644 1.16 -13.27 -2.73
C GLY A 644 2.32 -12.83 -3.62
N VAL A 645 2.44 -13.41 -4.82
CA VAL A 645 3.25 -12.83 -5.92
C VAL A 645 2.69 -11.46 -6.30
N LYS A 646 3.53 -10.44 -6.45
CA LYS A 646 3.12 -9.06 -6.77
C LYS A 646 2.01 -8.99 -7.83
N SER A 647 0.90 -8.36 -7.45
CA SER A 647 -0.06 -7.69 -8.36
C SER A 647 0.71 -7.06 -9.51
N ASP A 648 0.25 -7.28 -10.74
CA ASP A 648 0.85 -6.66 -11.92
C ASP A 648 0.86 -5.14 -11.76
N THR A 649 2.05 -4.58 -11.57
CA THR A 649 2.23 -3.13 -11.40
C THR A 649 2.02 -2.37 -12.70
N GLN A 650 1.99 -3.06 -13.85
CA GLN A 650 1.71 -2.46 -15.15
C GLN A 650 0.21 -2.17 -15.32
N CYS A 651 -0.65 -3.17 -15.11
CA CYS A 651 -2.10 -2.99 -15.24
C CYS A 651 -2.76 -2.36 -13.99
N ASN A 652 -2.17 -2.55 -12.81
CA ASN A 652 -2.69 -2.01 -11.54
C ASN A 652 -1.59 -1.28 -10.77
N PRO A 653 -1.19 -0.07 -11.22
CA PRO A 653 -0.21 0.73 -10.50
C PRO A 653 -0.76 1.08 -9.12
N LYS A 654 0.03 0.77 -8.08
CA LYS A 654 -0.22 1.13 -6.68
C LYS A 654 0.81 2.16 -6.27
N ASP A 655 0.74 3.33 -6.92
CA ASP A 655 1.63 4.43 -6.61
C ASP A 655 1.43 4.81 -5.14
N PHE A 656 2.49 4.65 -4.36
CA PHE A 656 2.52 4.98 -2.93
C PHE A 656 3.82 5.76 -2.67
N PRO A 657 3.75 6.95 -2.06
CA PRO A 657 2.61 7.47 -1.31
C PRO A 657 1.57 8.01 -2.29
N CYS A 658 0.32 8.05 -1.85
CA CYS A 658 -0.73 8.66 -2.65
C CYS A 658 -0.43 10.14 -2.84
N ASP A 659 -0.36 10.62 -4.08
CA ASP A 659 -0.25 12.05 -4.36
C ASP A 659 -1.61 12.74 -4.09
N PRO A 660 -1.73 13.56 -3.02
CA PRO A 660 -2.98 14.25 -2.71
C PRO A 660 -3.30 15.36 -3.73
N THR A 661 -2.30 15.78 -4.53
CA THR A 661 -2.43 16.82 -5.54
C THR A 661 -2.90 16.29 -6.90
N ASN A 662 -2.85 14.98 -7.12
CA ASN A 662 -3.31 14.37 -8.36
C ASN A 662 -4.81 14.64 -8.58
N PRO A 663 -5.18 15.36 -9.67
CA PRO A 663 -6.56 15.78 -9.89
C PRO A 663 -7.45 14.68 -10.51
N TYR A 664 -6.89 13.51 -10.82
CA TYR A 664 -7.57 12.42 -11.53
C TYR A 664 -7.68 11.14 -10.73
N ARG A 665 -8.75 10.38 -11.01
CA ARG A 665 -8.96 9.03 -10.45
C ARG A 665 -8.04 8.03 -11.14
N SER A 666 -7.47 7.12 -10.35
CA SER A 666 -6.94 5.87 -10.90
C SER A 666 -8.08 5.02 -11.50
N TYR A 667 -7.77 4.02 -12.33
CA TYR A 667 -8.78 3.08 -12.83
C TYR A 667 -9.28 2.12 -11.74
N THR A 668 -8.40 1.80 -10.79
CA THR A 668 -8.66 0.80 -9.75
C THR A 668 -9.38 1.38 -8.52
N GLY A 669 -9.53 2.70 -8.43
CA GLY A 669 -9.98 3.40 -7.22
C GLY A 669 -8.87 3.70 -6.21
N TRP A 670 -7.65 3.19 -6.44
CA TRP A 670 -6.47 3.42 -5.61
C TRP A 670 -6.24 4.92 -5.35
N CYS A 671 -5.91 5.26 -4.10
CA CYS A 671 -5.70 6.63 -3.61
C CYS A 671 -6.92 7.56 -3.65
N ASN A 672 -8.14 7.03 -3.76
CA ASN A 672 -9.33 7.82 -3.46
C ASN A 672 -9.32 8.22 -1.97
N ASN A 673 -9.28 7.22 -1.08
CA ASN A 673 -9.02 7.41 0.34
C ASN A 673 -7.49 7.51 0.57
N LEU A 674 -7.02 8.63 1.10
CA LEU A 674 -5.58 8.90 1.24
C LEU A 674 -4.96 8.20 2.47
N GLU A 675 -5.74 7.98 3.54
CA GLU A 675 -5.28 7.30 4.75
C GLU A 675 -5.26 5.77 4.57
N SER A 676 -6.21 5.24 3.79
CA SER A 676 -6.35 3.81 3.50
C SER A 676 -6.59 3.61 1.99
N PRO A 677 -5.54 3.65 1.16
CA PRO A 677 -5.63 3.64 -0.30
C PRO A 677 -6.28 2.40 -0.93
N SER A 678 -6.46 1.35 -0.15
CA SER A 678 -7.08 0.09 -0.56
C SER A 678 -8.61 0.08 -0.52
N LEU A 679 -9.25 1.07 0.15
CA LEU A 679 -10.70 1.08 0.36
C LEU A 679 -11.49 1.29 -0.94
N ALA A 680 -12.51 0.44 -1.14
CA ALA A 680 -13.44 0.48 -2.27
C ALA A 680 -12.78 0.32 -3.65
N ASN A 681 -11.58 -0.26 -3.70
CA ASN A 681 -10.89 -0.54 -4.94
C ASN A 681 -11.45 -1.77 -5.65
N THR A 682 -11.10 -1.91 -6.93
CA THR A 682 -11.26 -3.16 -7.65
C THR A 682 -10.52 -4.32 -6.96
N PHE A 683 -11.02 -5.54 -7.15
CA PHE A 683 -10.54 -6.80 -6.57
C PHE A 683 -10.57 -6.85 -5.03
N ARG A 684 -11.40 -6.01 -4.40
CA ARG A 684 -11.63 -5.99 -2.94
C ARG A 684 -12.96 -6.61 -2.56
N GLU A 685 -13.07 -6.95 -1.29
CA GLU A 685 -14.26 -7.55 -0.72
C GLU A 685 -15.47 -6.61 -0.75
N LEU A 686 -16.65 -7.18 -0.96
CA LEU A 686 -17.91 -6.50 -0.71
C LEU A 686 -18.06 -6.23 0.79
N LYS A 687 -18.57 -5.05 1.13
CA LYS A 687 -18.78 -4.65 2.53
C LYS A 687 -20.03 -5.31 3.09
N ARG A 688 -19.93 -5.91 4.28
CA ARG A 688 -21.07 -6.53 4.95
C ARG A 688 -21.82 -5.49 5.80
N LEU A 689 -23.14 -5.42 5.63
CA LEU A 689 -24.02 -4.60 6.47
C LEU A 689 -24.46 -5.35 7.74
N LEU A 690 -24.61 -6.68 7.62
CA LEU A 690 -24.91 -7.62 8.68
C LEU A 690 -23.94 -8.80 8.60
N PRO A 691 -23.66 -9.52 9.72
CA PRO A 691 -22.90 -10.76 9.69
C PRO A 691 -23.50 -11.79 8.71
N PRO A 692 -22.69 -12.59 8.01
CA PRO A 692 -23.22 -13.59 7.07
C PRO A 692 -23.95 -14.73 7.77
N VAL A 693 -24.86 -15.36 7.03
CA VAL A 693 -25.50 -16.62 7.43
C VAL A 693 -25.05 -17.74 6.49
N TYR A 694 -24.02 -18.46 6.91
CA TYR A 694 -23.56 -19.72 6.31
C TYR A 694 -24.00 -20.89 7.19
N GLU A 695 -24.28 -22.05 6.59
CA GLU A 695 -24.72 -23.24 7.32
C GLU A 695 -23.66 -23.74 8.31
N ASP A 696 -22.38 -23.62 7.97
CA ASP A 696 -21.26 -23.94 8.86
C ASP A 696 -20.64 -22.71 9.53
N GLY A 697 -21.31 -21.54 9.44
CA GLY A 697 -20.79 -20.26 9.93
C GLY A 697 -19.64 -19.67 9.10
N ILE A 698 -19.06 -20.41 8.15
CA ILE A 698 -17.81 -20.03 7.47
C ILE A 698 -18.02 -19.84 5.96
N ASN A 699 -18.53 -20.84 5.25
CA ASN A 699 -18.47 -20.87 3.77
C ASN A 699 -19.62 -21.65 3.11
N LEU A 700 -20.22 -22.64 3.79
CA LEU A 700 -21.26 -23.47 3.17
C LEU A 700 -22.57 -22.69 3.04
N PRO A 701 -23.11 -22.51 1.82
CA PRO A 701 -24.38 -21.82 1.62
C PRO A 701 -25.51 -22.43 2.46
N ARG A 702 -26.40 -21.58 2.98
CA ARG A 702 -27.58 -22.00 3.74
C ARG A 702 -28.42 -23.01 2.94
N SER A 703 -28.62 -24.21 3.48
CA SER A 703 -29.46 -25.24 2.84
C SER A 703 -30.71 -25.65 3.64
N LYS A 704 -30.83 -25.19 4.89
CA LYS A 704 -31.91 -25.57 5.81
C LYS A 704 -32.78 -24.38 6.22
N THR A 705 -34.04 -24.68 6.52
CA THR A 705 -35.02 -23.76 7.10
C THR A 705 -34.74 -23.55 8.60
N THR A 706 -35.41 -22.57 9.20
CA THR A 706 -35.40 -22.34 10.65
C THR A 706 -35.87 -23.53 11.49
N THR A 707 -36.64 -24.45 10.90
CA THR A 707 -37.12 -25.68 11.55
C THR A 707 -36.24 -26.91 11.28
N GLY A 708 -35.21 -26.78 10.43
CA GLY A 708 -34.26 -27.83 10.08
C GLY A 708 -34.57 -28.60 8.79
N SER A 709 -35.73 -28.37 8.15
CA SER A 709 -36.08 -28.90 6.84
C SER A 709 -35.19 -28.32 5.73
N ARG A 710 -35.20 -28.89 4.53
CA ARG A 710 -34.44 -28.33 3.38
C ARG A 710 -35.13 -27.08 2.82
N LEU A 711 -34.37 -26.05 2.50
CA LEU A 711 -34.91 -24.86 1.82
C LEU A 711 -35.47 -25.20 0.44
N PRO A 712 -36.53 -24.50 0.00
CA PRO A 712 -37.08 -24.70 -1.33
C PRO A 712 -36.04 -24.39 -2.42
N SER A 713 -36.13 -25.10 -3.54
CA SER A 713 -35.32 -24.81 -4.71
C SER A 713 -35.59 -23.36 -5.18
N PRO A 714 -34.54 -22.59 -5.52
CA PRO A 714 -34.70 -21.26 -6.13
C PRO A 714 -35.64 -21.26 -7.35
N ARG A 715 -35.61 -22.33 -8.17
CA ARG A 715 -36.51 -22.47 -9.31
C ARG A 715 -37.97 -22.68 -8.88
N ALA A 716 -38.21 -23.40 -7.79
CA ALA A 716 -39.55 -23.56 -7.24
C ALA A 716 -40.12 -22.23 -6.74
N ILE A 717 -39.30 -21.42 -6.07
CA ILE A 717 -39.66 -20.07 -5.64
C ILE A 717 -39.97 -19.19 -6.85
N SER A 718 -39.11 -19.23 -7.88
CA SER A 718 -39.32 -18.52 -9.15
C SER A 718 -40.65 -18.87 -9.81
N ASN A 719 -41.01 -20.16 -9.87
CA ASN A 719 -42.28 -20.61 -10.46
C ASN A 719 -43.52 -20.20 -9.67
N VAL A 720 -43.47 -20.23 -8.33
CA VAL A 720 -44.66 -19.95 -7.49
C VAL A 720 -44.81 -18.46 -7.22
N VAL A 721 -43.75 -17.81 -6.75
CA VAL A 721 -43.77 -16.42 -6.30
C VAL A 721 -43.61 -15.46 -7.48
N HIS A 722 -42.68 -15.77 -8.39
CA HIS A 722 -42.20 -14.86 -9.42
C HIS A 722 -42.62 -15.19 -10.85
N HIS A 723 -43.77 -15.86 -11.03
CA HIS A 723 -44.30 -16.14 -12.36
C HIS A 723 -44.58 -14.86 -13.17
N ALA A 724 -44.59 -14.97 -14.49
CA ALA A 724 -44.81 -13.82 -15.35
C ALA A 724 -46.25 -13.28 -15.25
N LYS A 725 -46.36 -11.96 -15.02
CA LYS A 725 -47.60 -11.20 -15.13
C LYS A 725 -47.29 -9.84 -15.75
N LYS A 726 -48.11 -9.39 -16.69
CA LYS A 726 -47.89 -8.12 -17.36
C LYS A 726 -48.50 -6.96 -16.56
N LEU A 727 -47.73 -6.42 -15.61
CA LEU A 727 -48.07 -5.19 -14.86
C LEU A 727 -47.09 -4.08 -15.23
N GLU A 728 -47.55 -3.11 -16.03
CA GLU A 728 -46.72 -1.99 -16.49
C GLU A 728 -46.82 -0.80 -15.51
N HIS A 729 -45.71 -0.10 -15.29
CA HIS A 729 -45.68 1.09 -14.46
C HIS A 729 -46.31 2.28 -15.20
N ALA A 730 -47.28 2.95 -14.56
CA ALA A 730 -48.08 3.99 -15.22
C ALA A 730 -47.27 5.23 -15.68
N LYS A 731 -46.20 5.58 -14.97
CA LYS A 731 -45.44 6.82 -15.22
C LYS A 731 -44.07 6.65 -15.90
N TYR A 732 -43.32 5.60 -15.58
CA TYR A 732 -41.89 5.54 -15.86
C TYR A 732 -41.60 4.71 -17.10
N SER A 733 -40.66 5.19 -17.90
CA SER A 733 -40.24 4.57 -19.15
C SER A 733 -39.31 3.39 -18.89
N HIS A 734 -39.13 2.55 -19.91
CA HIS A 734 -38.20 1.42 -19.86
C HIS A 734 -36.73 1.88 -19.74
N PHE A 735 -36.47 3.17 -19.99
CA PHE A 735 -35.17 3.79 -19.79
C PHE A 735 -34.69 3.72 -18.32
N VAL A 736 -35.61 3.69 -17.34
CA VAL A 736 -35.26 3.52 -15.92
C VAL A 736 -34.57 2.19 -15.68
N MET A 737 -35.13 1.09 -16.20
CA MET A 737 -34.55 -0.25 -16.08
C MET A 737 -33.14 -0.28 -16.69
N GLU A 738 -33.01 0.23 -17.92
CA GLU A 738 -31.76 0.17 -18.67
C GLU A 738 -30.65 1.00 -18.04
N PHE A 739 -30.96 2.23 -17.62
CA PHE A 739 -29.98 3.08 -16.96
C PHE A 739 -29.58 2.53 -15.59
N GLY A 740 -30.51 1.87 -14.88
CA GLY A 740 -30.21 1.12 -13.66
C GLY A 740 -29.20 0.00 -13.89
N GLN A 741 -29.33 -0.75 -14.99
CA GLN A 741 -28.35 -1.77 -15.38
C GLN A 741 -26.98 -1.16 -15.71
N PHE A 742 -26.96 -0.04 -16.44
CA PHE A 742 -25.72 0.66 -16.76
C PHE A 742 -24.98 1.15 -15.49
N ILE A 743 -25.72 1.63 -14.48
CA ILE A 743 -25.16 1.99 -13.17
C ILE A 743 -24.63 0.75 -12.44
N ASP A 744 -25.40 -0.34 -12.38
CA ASP A 744 -24.99 -1.57 -11.71
C ASP A 744 -23.66 -2.09 -12.26
N HIS A 745 -23.49 -2.01 -13.58
CA HIS A 745 -22.30 -2.49 -14.26
C HIS A 745 -21.05 -1.61 -14.02
N ASP A 746 -21.23 -0.34 -13.64
CA ASP A 746 -20.13 0.56 -13.23
C ASP A 746 -19.56 0.15 -11.88
N ILE A 747 -20.45 -0.15 -10.93
CA ILE A 747 -20.03 -0.29 -9.53
C ILE A 747 -20.01 -1.72 -9.00
N THR A 748 -20.68 -2.70 -9.66
CA THR A 748 -20.72 -4.08 -9.17
C THR A 748 -20.40 -5.13 -10.23
N HIS A 749 -19.49 -6.04 -9.89
CA HIS A 749 -19.21 -7.25 -10.65
C HIS A 749 -18.55 -8.29 -9.71
N SER A 750 -19.29 -9.33 -9.32
CA SER A 750 -18.72 -10.45 -8.55
C SER A 750 -18.41 -11.64 -9.46
N PRO A 751 -17.13 -11.87 -9.80
CA PRO A 751 -16.75 -12.96 -10.70
C PRO A 751 -16.99 -14.34 -10.09
N VAL A 752 -17.06 -15.36 -10.94
CA VAL A 752 -17.17 -16.77 -10.55
C VAL A 752 -15.88 -17.54 -10.79
N ASP A 753 -15.78 -18.72 -10.17
CA ASP A 753 -14.66 -19.63 -10.39
C ASP A 753 -14.64 -20.16 -11.84
N GLN A 754 -13.46 -20.51 -12.34
CA GLN A 754 -13.24 -20.89 -13.74
C GLN A 754 -12.24 -22.03 -13.88
N ASN A 755 -12.18 -22.63 -15.06
CA ASN A 755 -11.19 -23.66 -15.39
C ASN A 755 -9.78 -23.06 -15.43
N THR A 756 -8.77 -23.91 -15.36
CA THR A 756 -7.36 -23.50 -15.35
C THR A 756 -6.88 -22.89 -16.66
N ASP A 757 -7.61 -23.09 -17.75
CA ASP A 757 -7.41 -22.47 -19.07
C ASP A 757 -8.19 -21.16 -19.24
N GLY A 758 -8.90 -20.70 -18.20
CA GLY A 758 -9.71 -19.48 -18.23
C GLY A 758 -11.14 -19.67 -18.75
N THR A 759 -11.56 -20.89 -19.09
CA THR A 759 -12.92 -21.15 -19.61
C THR A 759 -13.97 -21.34 -18.50
N PRO A 760 -15.27 -21.10 -18.77
CA PRO A 760 -16.32 -21.30 -17.77
C PRO A 760 -16.47 -22.75 -17.27
N LEU A 761 -16.77 -22.92 -15.98
CA LEU A 761 -17.08 -24.24 -15.38
C LEU A 761 -18.46 -24.76 -15.82
N ASN A 762 -18.52 -26.02 -16.26
CA ASN A 762 -19.79 -26.67 -16.58
C ASN A 762 -20.45 -27.31 -15.34
N CYS A 763 -21.21 -26.51 -14.59
CA CYS A 763 -21.94 -26.95 -13.41
C CYS A 763 -23.40 -27.37 -13.71
N SER A 764 -23.72 -27.79 -14.94
CA SER A 764 -25.10 -28.12 -15.34
C SER A 764 -25.61 -29.43 -14.72
N ARG A 765 -24.71 -30.36 -14.39
CA ARG A 765 -25.10 -31.61 -13.70
C ARG A 765 -25.39 -31.35 -12.23
N CYS A 766 -26.39 -32.04 -11.68
CA CYS A 766 -26.74 -31.91 -10.26
C CYS A 766 -25.66 -32.42 -9.29
N ASP A 767 -24.78 -33.32 -9.73
CA ASP A 767 -23.64 -33.85 -8.97
C ASP A 767 -22.32 -33.09 -9.23
N SER A 768 -22.37 -31.98 -9.99
CA SER A 768 -21.19 -31.20 -10.41
C SER A 768 -20.35 -30.65 -9.26
N ASN A 769 -20.92 -30.47 -8.07
CA ASN A 769 -20.17 -30.10 -6.87
C ASN A 769 -19.12 -31.14 -6.44
N ARG A 770 -19.30 -32.40 -6.86
CA ARG A 770 -18.38 -33.52 -6.62
C ARG A 770 -17.69 -33.96 -7.90
N SER A 771 -18.39 -33.96 -9.03
CA SER A 771 -17.88 -34.49 -10.30
C SER A 771 -17.09 -33.47 -11.13
N VAL A 772 -17.23 -32.17 -10.86
CA VAL A 772 -16.56 -31.10 -11.63
C VAL A 772 -15.72 -30.22 -10.72
N SER A 773 -16.36 -29.50 -9.79
CA SER A 773 -15.66 -28.59 -8.87
C SER A 773 -16.49 -28.35 -7.61
N PRO A 774 -15.87 -28.26 -6.41
CA PRO A 774 -16.53 -27.80 -5.19
C PRO A 774 -17.17 -26.41 -5.30
N SER A 775 -16.77 -25.60 -6.30
CA SER A 775 -17.36 -24.31 -6.62
C SER A 775 -18.67 -24.40 -7.39
N CYS A 776 -19.07 -25.58 -7.88
CA CYS A 776 -20.38 -25.79 -8.47
C CYS A 776 -21.47 -25.85 -7.40
N PHE A 777 -22.55 -25.08 -7.61
CA PHE A 777 -23.72 -25.07 -6.72
C PHE A 777 -25.03 -25.06 -7.54
N PRO A 778 -25.28 -26.13 -8.32
CA PRO A 778 -26.38 -26.20 -9.29
C PRO A 778 -27.76 -25.99 -8.67
N ILE A 779 -28.69 -25.44 -9.44
CA ILE A 779 -30.07 -25.15 -9.01
C ILE A 779 -30.97 -26.34 -9.41
N PRO A 780 -31.55 -27.09 -8.45
CA PRO A 780 -32.38 -28.25 -8.76
C PRO A 780 -33.71 -27.88 -9.43
N VAL A 781 -34.05 -28.55 -10.53
CA VAL A 781 -35.35 -28.45 -11.21
C VAL A 781 -36.28 -29.54 -10.67
N LEU A 782 -37.50 -29.16 -10.28
CA LEU A 782 -38.49 -30.09 -9.74
C LEU A 782 -39.13 -30.93 -10.86
N ALA A 783 -39.65 -32.11 -10.52
CA ALA A 783 -40.36 -32.99 -11.45
C ALA A 783 -41.60 -32.35 -12.09
N THR A 784 -42.17 -31.34 -11.43
CA THR A 784 -43.37 -30.61 -11.85
C THR A 784 -43.05 -29.35 -12.67
N ASP A 785 -41.78 -29.06 -12.96
CA ASP A 785 -41.43 -27.93 -13.81
C ASP A 785 -41.97 -28.15 -15.23
N LEU A 786 -42.64 -27.13 -15.77
CA LEU A 786 -43.24 -27.20 -17.09
C LEU A 786 -42.28 -26.76 -18.20
N HIS A 787 -41.19 -26.05 -17.87
CA HIS A 787 -40.32 -25.43 -18.86
C HIS A 787 -39.00 -26.17 -19.05
N PHE A 788 -38.32 -26.50 -17.96
CA PHE A 788 -37.04 -27.21 -17.96
C PHE A 788 -37.23 -28.72 -17.79
N GLU A 789 -36.24 -29.51 -18.20
CA GLU A 789 -36.31 -30.97 -18.12
C GLU A 789 -36.51 -31.43 -16.66
N PRO A 790 -37.48 -32.33 -16.39
CA PRO A 790 -37.72 -32.86 -15.04
C PRO A 790 -36.48 -33.52 -14.43
N PHE A 791 -36.25 -33.30 -13.13
CA PHE A 791 -35.10 -33.82 -12.37
C PHE A 791 -33.71 -33.36 -12.85
N SER A 792 -33.64 -32.34 -13.72
CA SER A 792 -32.39 -31.71 -14.14
C SER A 792 -31.91 -30.62 -13.16
N CYS A 793 -30.79 -29.97 -13.48
CA CYS A 793 -30.32 -28.79 -12.77
C CYS A 793 -29.95 -27.67 -13.74
N LEU A 794 -30.15 -26.43 -13.31
CA LEU A 794 -29.59 -25.26 -13.97
C LEU A 794 -28.17 -25.02 -13.46
N SER A 795 -27.25 -24.69 -14.38
CA SER A 795 -25.86 -24.41 -14.03
C SER A 795 -25.73 -23.19 -13.14
N PHE A 796 -24.92 -23.31 -12.08
CA PHE A 796 -24.58 -22.20 -11.20
C PHE A 796 -23.20 -22.41 -10.58
N VAL A 797 -22.35 -21.40 -10.70
CA VAL A 797 -20.99 -21.37 -10.16
C VAL A 797 -20.91 -20.33 -9.05
N ARG A 798 -20.28 -20.68 -7.93
CA ARG A 798 -20.10 -19.79 -6.78
C ARG A 798 -19.16 -18.62 -7.08
N SER A 799 -19.42 -17.46 -6.48
CA SER A 799 -18.60 -16.27 -6.65
C SER A 799 -17.26 -16.39 -5.94
N LEU A 800 -16.19 -15.84 -6.52
CA LEU A 800 -14.86 -15.85 -5.93
C LEU A 800 -14.77 -15.03 -4.63
N PRO A 801 -14.07 -15.53 -3.59
CA PRO A 801 -13.85 -14.80 -2.36
C PRO A 801 -12.60 -13.90 -2.45
N SER A 802 -12.51 -12.85 -1.62
CA SER A 802 -11.32 -11.98 -1.53
C SER A 802 -10.98 -11.54 -0.10
N GLN A 803 -11.53 -12.18 0.95
CA GLN A 803 -11.17 -11.79 2.31
C GLN A 803 -9.67 -11.95 2.56
N LYS A 804 -9.10 -10.99 3.31
CA LYS A 804 -7.67 -10.84 3.62
C LYS A 804 -7.27 -11.31 5.01
N ALA A 805 -8.24 -11.77 5.77
CA ALA A 805 -8.09 -12.26 7.12
C ALA A 805 -8.80 -13.61 7.26
N LEU A 806 -8.49 -14.31 8.34
CA LEU A 806 -9.30 -15.46 8.77
C LEU A 806 -10.74 -15.03 9.04
N GLY A 807 -11.65 -15.97 8.86
CA GLY A 807 -13.07 -15.76 9.12
C GLY A 807 -13.96 -16.34 8.04
N TYR A 808 -15.21 -15.87 8.02
CA TYR A 808 -16.18 -16.26 7.01
C TYR A 808 -15.80 -15.80 5.60
N ARG A 809 -16.36 -16.49 4.60
CA ARG A 809 -16.22 -16.15 3.17
C ARG A 809 -16.75 -14.74 2.91
N ASN A 810 -15.99 -13.95 2.17
CA ASN A 810 -16.46 -12.66 1.65
C ASN A 810 -16.12 -12.53 0.16
N GLN A 811 -17.14 -12.24 -0.66
CA GLN A 811 -17.03 -12.19 -2.11
C GLN A 811 -16.41 -10.88 -2.56
N MET A 812 -15.74 -10.93 -3.71
CA MET A 812 -15.08 -9.77 -4.29
C MET A 812 -15.98 -8.94 -5.20
N ASN A 813 -15.55 -7.70 -5.41
CA ASN A 813 -15.95 -6.85 -6.50
C ASN A 813 -14.76 -6.66 -7.44
N GLN A 814 -14.86 -7.04 -8.71
CA GLN A 814 -13.76 -6.93 -9.70
C GLN A 814 -13.82 -5.64 -10.54
N VAL A 815 -14.70 -4.72 -10.16
CA VAL A 815 -14.78 -3.36 -10.71
C VAL A 815 -14.60 -2.33 -9.59
N SER A 816 -14.28 -1.10 -9.99
CA SER A 816 -14.28 0.09 -9.12
C SER A 816 -15.63 0.23 -8.40
N ALA A 817 -15.64 0.61 -7.12
CA ALA A 817 -16.90 0.87 -6.41
C ALA A 817 -17.48 2.27 -6.69
N TYR A 818 -16.71 3.17 -7.29
CA TYR A 818 -17.07 4.57 -7.46
C TYR A 818 -17.91 4.77 -8.73
N LEU A 819 -18.77 5.80 -8.73
CA LEU A 819 -19.46 6.24 -9.95
C LEU A 819 -18.47 7.03 -10.81
N ASP A 820 -17.59 6.32 -11.50
CA ASP A 820 -16.47 6.88 -12.25
C ASP A 820 -16.48 6.53 -13.73
N GLY A 821 -17.49 5.80 -14.21
CA GLY A 821 -17.58 5.42 -15.60
C GLY A 821 -16.64 4.27 -15.96
N SER A 822 -16.18 3.47 -14.99
CA SER A 822 -15.48 2.20 -15.22
C SER A 822 -16.20 1.30 -16.22
N VAL A 823 -17.54 1.35 -16.31
CA VAL A 823 -18.34 0.64 -17.31
C VAL A 823 -17.95 1.00 -18.75
N MET A 824 -17.40 2.20 -18.95
CA MET A 824 -16.85 2.68 -20.23
C MET A 824 -15.33 2.62 -20.28
N TYR A 825 -14.65 2.98 -19.20
CA TYR A 825 -13.21 3.23 -19.18
C TYR A 825 -12.36 2.06 -18.68
N GLY A 826 -12.97 1.02 -18.11
CA GLY A 826 -12.28 -0.10 -17.49
C GLY A 826 -12.00 0.12 -16.01
N SER A 827 -11.70 -0.98 -15.31
CA SER A 827 -11.33 -0.98 -13.88
C SER A 827 -9.84 -1.25 -13.65
N THR A 828 -9.07 -1.46 -14.72
CA THR A 828 -7.61 -1.54 -14.70
C THR A 828 -7.02 -0.61 -15.75
N LYS A 829 -5.75 -0.23 -15.59
CA LYS A 829 -5.06 0.62 -16.57
C LYS A 829 -4.98 -0.06 -17.94
N CYS A 830 -4.74 -1.37 -17.98
CA CYS A 830 -4.65 -2.12 -19.24
C CYS A 830 -5.98 -2.17 -19.99
N GLU A 831 -7.12 -2.27 -19.29
CA GLU A 831 -8.44 -2.15 -19.91
C GLU A 831 -8.64 -0.77 -20.51
N GLY A 832 -8.34 0.28 -19.75
CA GLY A 832 -8.43 1.66 -20.25
C GLY A 832 -7.52 1.91 -21.46
N ASP A 833 -6.28 1.45 -21.40
CA ASP A 833 -5.32 1.55 -22.50
C ASP A 833 -5.79 0.78 -23.74
N ARG A 834 -6.40 -0.40 -23.57
CA ARG A 834 -6.94 -1.21 -24.68
C ARG A 834 -8.03 -0.48 -25.45
N LEU A 835 -8.82 0.35 -24.76
CA LEU A 835 -9.96 1.09 -25.33
C LEU A 835 -9.56 2.42 -25.97
N ARG A 836 -8.33 2.89 -25.77
CA ARG A 836 -7.84 4.19 -26.27
C ARG A 836 -7.19 4.11 -27.64
N THR A 837 -7.25 5.21 -28.37
CA THR A 837 -6.48 5.41 -29.61
C THR A 837 -5.08 5.99 -29.34
N PHE A 838 -4.88 6.58 -28.15
CA PHE A 838 -3.70 7.39 -27.80
C PHE A 838 -3.46 8.56 -28.77
N GLN A 839 -4.54 9.05 -29.39
CA GLN A 839 -4.53 10.23 -30.24
C GLN A 839 -5.67 11.19 -29.85
N ASP A 840 -5.31 12.45 -29.57
CA ASP A 840 -6.24 13.53 -29.21
C ASP A 840 -7.21 13.21 -28.06
N GLY A 841 -6.82 12.28 -27.18
CA GLY A 841 -7.59 11.79 -26.04
C GLY A 841 -8.73 10.84 -26.39
N LYS A 842 -8.82 10.34 -27.63
CA LYS A 842 -9.99 9.61 -28.16
C LYS A 842 -10.01 8.11 -27.81
N MET A 843 -11.22 7.56 -27.79
CA MET A 843 -11.46 6.11 -27.66
C MET A 843 -11.61 5.43 -29.03
N LYS A 844 -11.31 4.12 -29.08
CA LYS A 844 -11.55 3.29 -30.26
C LYS A 844 -13.05 3.23 -30.55
N THR A 845 -13.42 3.28 -31.82
CA THR A 845 -14.82 3.35 -32.26
C THR A 845 -15.05 2.51 -33.51
N THR A 846 -16.32 2.14 -33.72
CA THR A 846 -16.77 1.47 -34.94
C THR A 846 -17.77 2.35 -35.68
N GLN A 847 -17.61 2.45 -36.99
CA GLN A 847 -18.54 3.17 -37.85
C GLN A 847 -19.72 2.26 -38.24
N ILE A 848 -20.93 2.59 -37.79
CA ILE A 848 -22.16 1.81 -38.04
C ILE A 848 -23.16 2.50 -38.99
N SER A 849 -22.92 3.77 -39.36
CA SER A 849 -23.76 4.53 -40.31
C SER A 849 -22.91 5.18 -41.40
N LYS A 850 -23.50 5.48 -42.56
CA LYS A 850 -22.86 6.25 -43.65
C LYS A 850 -22.57 7.72 -43.25
N SER A 851 -23.09 8.18 -42.12
CA SER A 851 -22.85 9.53 -41.59
C SER A 851 -21.40 9.71 -41.13
N ARG A 852 -20.62 10.59 -41.78
CA ARG A 852 -19.25 10.95 -41.38
C ARG A 852 -19.15 11.83 -40.11
N ARG A 853 -20.28 12.18 -39.48
CA ARG A 853 -20.31 12.91 -38.19
C ARG A 853 -20.21 11.93 -37.01
N HIS A 854 -19.89 12.42 -35.82
CA HIS A 854 -19.77 11.61 -34.59
C HIS A 854 -21.02 10.77 -34.28
N TYR A 855 -22.20 11.14 -34.77
CA TYR A 855 -23.43 10.34 -34.69
C TYR A 855 -23.39 8.98 -35.41
N GLY A 856 -22.40 8.73 -36.27
CA GLY A 856 -22.30 7.48 -37.02
C GLY A 856 -21.48 6.39 -36.34
N ILE A 857 -20.92 6.68 -35.16
CA ILE A 857 -20.02 5.77 -34.45
C ILE A 857 -20.70 5.09 -33.26
N THR A 858 -20.13 3.97 -32.85
CA THR A 858 -20.41 3.23 -31.61
C THR A 858 -19.09 2.72 -31.01
N LEU A 859 -19.18 1.90 -29.96
CA LEU A 859 -18.05 1.21 -29.33
C LEU A 859 -17.21 0.42 -30.36
N SER A 860 -15.97 0.10 -30.00
CA SER A 860 -15.13 -0.77 -30.83
C SER A 860 -15.69 -2.19 -30.88
N GLN A 861 -15.53 -2.87 -32.02
CA GLN A 861 -15.84 -4.29 -32.17
C GLN A 861 -14.88 -5.16 -31.36
N SER A 862 -15.32 -6.34 -30.95
CA SER A 862 -14.45 -7.37 -30.40
C SER A 862 -13.74 -8.16 -31.51
N ASP A 863 -12.45 -8.42 -31.31
CA ASP A 863 -11.66 -9.29 -32.18
C ASP A 863 -12.07 -10.76 -32.00
N GLU A 864 -11.69 -11.66 -32.93
CA GLU A 864 -12.06 -13.09 -32.87
C GLU A 864 -11.69 -13.78 -31.55
N SER A 865 -10.60 -13.36 -30.90
CA SER A 865 -10.17 -13.86 -29.58
C SER A 865 -11.01 -13.35 -28.40
N GLU A 866 -11.85 -12.34 -28.61
CA GLU A 866 -12.64 -11.64 -27.59
C GLU A 866 -14.16 -11.84 -27.80
N GLN A 867 -14.55 -12.75 -28.70
CA GLN A 867 -15.95 -13.07 -29.01
C GLN A 867 -16.52 -14.21 -28.15
N ASP A 868 -15.88 -14.58 -27.04
CA ASP A 868 -16.32 -15.73 -26.26
C ASP A 868 -17.70 -15.48 -25.62
N GLY A 869 -18.70 -16.23 -26.09
CA GLY A 869 -20.09 -16.08 -25.65
C GLY A 869 -20.97 -15.19 -26.54
N CYS A 870 -20.40 -14.48 -27.51
CA CYS A 870 -21.17 -13.70 -28.50
C CYS A 870 -21.95 -14.64 -29.45
N VAL A 871 -23.23 -14.34 -29.70
CA VAL A 871 -24.13 -15.17 -30.55
C VAL A 871 -24.50 -14.44 -31.86
N SER A 872 -23.78 -13.35 -32.16
CA SER A 872 -24.00 -12.55 -33.36
C SER A 872 -23.31 -13.17 -34.59
N SER A 873 -23.73 -12.78 -35.80
CA SER A 873 -23.05 -13.19 -37.02
C SER A 873 -21.63 -12.60 -37.11
N PRO A 874 -20.69 -13.23 -37.82
CA PRO A 874 -19.36 -12.65 -38.08
C PRO A 874 -19.39 -11.25 -38.69
N ASP A 875 -20.42 -10.94 -39.50
CA ASP A 875 -20.63 -9.61 -40.10
C ASP A 875 -21.19 -8.56 -39.11
N SER A 876 -21.46 -8.94 -37.87
CA SER A 876 -22.04 -8.08 -36.83
C SER A 876 -21.53 -8.47 -35.44
N PRO A 877 -20.21 -8.40 -35.18
CA PRO A 877 -19.62 -8.86 -33.93
C PRO A 877 -20.14 -8.08 -32.71
N CYS A 878 -19.88 -8.62 -31.53
CA CYS A 878 -20.13 -7.91 -30.27
C CYS A 878 -19.15 -6.74 -30.09
N PHE A 879 -19.38 -5.94 -29.05
CA PHE A 879 -18.59 -4.74 -28.77
C PHE A 879 -17.68 -4.92 -27.55
N ILE A 880 -16.66 -4.07 -27.44
CA ILE A 880 -15.78 -3.97 -26.27
C ILE A 880 -16.01 -2.64 -25.55
N ALA A 881 -16.00 -2.70 -24.22
CA ALA A 881 -16.12 -1.56 -23.32
C ALA A 881 -15.25 -1.79 -22.08
N GLY A 882 -15.39 -0.92 -21.08
CA GLY A 882 -14.74 -1.08 -19.77
C GLY A 882 -15.29 -2.23 -18.92
N ASP A 883 -16.52 -2.67 -19.21
CA ASP A 883 -17.16 -3.85 -18.59
C ASP A 883 -17.50 -4.91 -19.65
N ASP A 884 -17.23 -6.17 -19.33
CA ASP A 884 -17.38 -7.31 -20.26
C ASP A 884 -18.85 -7.68 -20.53
N ARG A 885 -19.80 -7.18 -19.73
CA ARG A 885 -21.24 -7.44 -19.89
C ARG A 885 -21.92 -6.42 -20.81
N ASN A 886 -21.17 -5.51 -21.44
CA ASN A 886 -21.71 -4.44 -22.30
C ASN A 886 -22.63 -4.95 -23.43
N SER A 887 -22.30 -6.09 -24.03
CA SER A 887 -23.03 -6.66 -25.17
C SER A 887 -24.09 -7.66 -24.74
N GLN A 888 -24.52 -7.66 -23.47
CA GLN A 888 -25.56 -8.59 -23.00
C GLN A 888 -26.85 -8.47 -23.83
N GLN A 889 -27.24 -7.24 -24.19
CA GLN A 889 -28.41 -6.95 -25.02
C GLN A 889 -28.29 -5.56 -25.69
N ALA A 890 -29.06 -5.33 -26.77
CA ALA A 890 -28.87 -4.17 -27.66
C ALA A 890 -29.27 -2.80 -27.04
N LEU A 891 -30.21 -2.78 -26.10
CA LEU A 891 -30.62 -1.58 -25.38
C LEU A 891 -29.44 -1.02 -24.54
N LEU A 892 -28.65 -1.88 -23.90
CA LEU A 892 -27.46 -1.50 -23.13
C LEU A 892 -26.42 -0.83 -24.02
N ILE A 893 -26.15 -1.41 -25.19
CA ILE A 893 -25.24 -0.82 -26.18
C ILE A 893 -25.71 0.57 -26.61
N ALA A 894 -27.02 0.81 -26.74
CA ALA A 894 -27.53 2.13 -27.09
C ALA A 894 -27.20 3.17 -26.00
N VAL A 895 -27.27 2.82 -24.71
CA VAL A 895 -26.87 3.70 -23.60
C VAL A 895 -25.36 3.91 -23.58
N HIS A 896 -24.56 2.84 -23.68
CA HIS A 896 -23.10 2.97 -23.81
C HIS A 896 -22.70 3.90 -24.96
N THR A 897 -23.38 3.77 -26.11
CA THR A 897 -23.11 4.58 -27.31
C THR A 897 -23.31 6.08 -27.04
N VAL A 898 -24.31 6.47 -26.24
CA VAL A 898 -24.56 7.89 -25.92
C VAL A 898 -23.35 8.49 -25.19
N PHE A 899 -22.86 7.82 -24.14
CA PHE A 899 -21.70 8.32 -23.40
C PHE A 899 -20.38 8.19 -24.17
N HIS A 900 -20.23 7.15 -24.99
CA HIS A 900 -19.05 7.00 -25.86
C HIS A 900 -18.97 8.14 -26.89
N ARG A 901 -20.11 8.50 -27.48
CA ARG A 901 -20.22 9.65 -28.38
C ARG A 901 -19.99 10.98 -27.66
N GLU A 902 -20.44 11.10 -26.41
CA GLU A 902 -20.16 12.28 -25.58
C GLU A 902 -18.67 12.45 -25.35
N HIS A 903 -17.94 11.36 -25.07
CA HIS A 903 -16.48 11.39 -24.95
C HIS A 903 -15.83 11.90 -26.23
N GLU A 904 -16.18 11.34 -27.39
CA GLU A 904 -15.64 11.78 -28.68
C GLU A 904 -15.98 13.24 -29.03
N ARG A 905 -17.17 13.71 -28.62
CA ARG A 905 -17.61 15.10 -28.80
C ARG A 905 -16.79 16.03 -27.90
N LEU A 906 -16.60 15.69 -26.63
CA LEU A 906 -15.88 16.49 -25.65
C LEU A 906 -14.37 16.53 -25.92
N THR A 907 -13.73 15.41 -26.28
CA THR A 907 -12.31 15.40 -26.67
C THR A 907 -12.04 16.33 -27.85
N SER A 908 -12.91 16.29 -28.86
CA SER A 908 -12.84 17.19 -30.03
C SER A 908 -12.99 18.67 -29.65
N LEU A 909 -13.87 18.98 -28.69
CA LEU A 909 -14.05 20.34 -28.19
C LEU A 909 -12.86 20.80 -27.34
N PHE A 910 -12.36 19.96 -26.43
CA PHE A 910 -11.19 20.27 -25.63
C PHE A 910 -9.94 20.45 -26.49
N LYS A 911 -9.72 19.63 -27.52
CA LYS A 911 -8.60 19.83 -28.45
C LYS A 911 -8.73 21.16 -29.20
N LYS A 912 -9.96 21.55 -29.58
CA LYS A 912 -10.22 22.82 -30.27
C LYS A 912 -9.98 24.04 -29.37
N VAL A 913 -10.44 23.99 -28.12
CA VAL A 913 -10.30 25.11 -27.16
C VAL A 913 -8.90 25.17 -26.54
N ASN A 914 -8.28 24.02 -26.32
CA ASN A 914 -6.94 23.87 -25.76
C ASN A 914 -6.01 23.09 -26.72
N PRO A 915 -5.56 23.70 -27.84
CA PRO A 915 -4.71 23.00 -28.82
C PRO A 915 -3.39 22.47 -28.23
N HIS A 916 -2.91 23.12 -27.17
CA HIS A 916 -1.68 22.80 -26.44
C HIS A 916 -1.80 21.62 -25.47
N TRP A 917 -3.01 21.09 -25.24
CA TRP A 917 -3.15 19.87 -24.42
C TRP A 917 -2.75 18.63 -25.23
N GLU A 918 -1.94 17.80 -24.59
CA GLU A 918 -1.54 16.48 -25.07
C GLU A 918 -2.67 15.45 -24.88
N ASP A 919 -2.55 14.30 -25.56
CA ASP A 919 -3.51 13.19 -25.54
C ASP A 919 -3.99 12.84 -24.12
N GLU A 920 -3.06 12.58 -23.21
CA GLU A 920 -3.37 12.15 -21.83
C GLU A 920 -4.17 13.20 -21.06
N ARG A 921 -3.82 14.49 -21.23
CA ARG A 921 -4.54 15.58 -20.55
C ARG A 921 -5.98 15.67 -21.04
N ILE A 922 -6.19 15.56 -22.36
CA ILE A 922 -7.53 15.61 -22.96
C ILE A 922 -8.35 14.41 -22.52
N TYR A 923 -7.76 13.22 -22.55
CA TYR A 923 -8.42 11.99 -22.10
C TYR A 923 -8.87 12.10 -20.64
N GLN A 924 -7.97 12.48 -19.72
CA GLN A 924 -8.28 12.54 -18.30
C GLN A 924 -9.29 13.64 -17.94
N GLU A 925 -9.20 14.83 -18.55
CA GLU A 925 -10.21 15.88 -18.34
C GLU A 925 -11.58 15.48 -18.90
N THR A 926 -11.61 14.77 -20.04
CA THR A 926 -12.86 14.26 -20.60
C THR A 926 -13.46 13.16 -19.74
N ARG A 927 -12.65 12.18 -19.31
CA ARG A 927 -13.07 11.12 -18.37
C ARG A 927 -13.62 11.73 -17.09
N LYS A 928 -12.91 12.68 -16.49
CA LYS A 928 -13.33 13.40 -15.28
C LYS A 928 -14.68 14.11 -15.45
N LEU A 929 -14.89 14.80 -16.57
CA LEU A 929 -16.15 15.48 -16.86
C LEU A 929 -17.30 14.47 -17.06
N ILE A 930 -17.08 13.40 -17.82
CA ILE A 930 -18.10 12.37 -18.04
C ILE A 930 -18.47 11.65 -16.74
N SER A 931 -17.49 11.31 -15.89
CA SER A 931 -17.78 10.76 -14.56
C SER A 931 -18.67 11.71 -13.73
N ALA A 932 -18.44 13.03 -13.85
CA ALA A 932 -19.24 14.04 -13.16
C ALA A 932 -20.66 14.17 -13.74
N GLU A 933 -20.81 14.17 -15.06
CA GLU A 933 -22.12 14.16 -15.73
C GLU A 933 -22.91 12.90 -15.38
N PHE A 934 -22.25 11.74 -15.41
CA PHE A 934 -22.84 10.47 -15.04
C PHE A 934 -23.31 10.46 -13.59
N ALA A 935 -22.44 10.80 -12.63
CA ALA A 935 -22.82 10.91 -11.23
C ALA A 935 -23.95 11.94 -11.03
N HIS A 936 -23.90 13.09 -11.72
CA HIS A 936 -24.96 14.10 -11.62
C HIS A 936 -26.32 13.54 -12.06
N ILE A 937 -26.41 12.87 -13.21
CA ILE A 937 -27.65 12.24 -13.70
C ILE A 937 -28.16 11.19 -12.70
N VAL A 938 -27.25 10.38 -12.14
CA VAL A 938 -27.60 9.35 -11.14
C VAL A 938 -28.27 9.99 -9.92
N TYR A 939 -27.67 11.01 -9.29
CA TYR A 939 -28.23 11.64 -8.09
C TYR A 939 -29.40 12.60 -8.36
N ASN A 940 -29.42 13.25 -9.53
CA ASN A 940 -30.41 14.27 -9.86
C ASN A 940 -31.69 13.71 -10.48
N GLU A 941 -31.58 12.71 -11.36
CA GLU A 941 -32.71 12.20 -12.15
C GLU A 941 -33.10 10.77 -11.76
N TYR A 942 -32.13 9.86 -11.60
CA TYR A 942 -32.42 8.44 -11.38
C TYR A 942 -32.79 8.11 -9.92
N LEU A 943 -31.93 8.41 -8.95
CA LEU A 943 -32.16 8.03 -7.54
C LEU A 943 -33.48 8.53 -6.94
N PRO A 944 -33.96 9.76 -7.21
CA PRO A 944 -35.24 10.23 -6.69
C PRO A 944 -36.44 9.38 -7.13
N ILE A 945 -36.33 8.71 -8.29
CA ILE A 945 -37.35 7.77 -8.80
C ILE A 945 -37.29 6.46 -8.02
N ILE A 946 -36.09 5.99 -7.70
CA ILE A 946 -35.88 4.70 -7.03
C ILE A 946 -36.29 4.77 -5.56
N VAL A 947 -35.60 5.59 -4.77
CA VAL A 947 -35.73 5.61 -3.30
C VAL A 947 -36.76 6.62 -2.79
N GLY A 948 -37.36 7.41 -3.68
CA GLY A 948 -38.34 8.42 -3.33
C GLY A 948 -37.77 9.65 -2.60
N GLN A 949 -38.59 10.70 -2.53
CA GLN A 949 -38.13 12.02 -2.06
C GLN A 949 -37.70 12.02 -0.59
N LYS A 950 -38.40 11.28 0.27
CA LYS A 950 -38.08 11.20 1.70
C LYS A 950 -36.66 10.67 1.94
N MET A 951 -36.28 9.59 1.26
CA MET A 951 -34.96 8.98 1.44
C MET A 951 -33.86 9.83 0.82
N MET A 952 -34.16 10.56 -0.27
CA MET A 952 -33.24 11.56 -0.82
C MET A 952 -32.86 12.63 0.20
N ASP A 953 -33.81 13.03 1.06
CA ASP A 953 -33.61 14.03 2.10
C ASP A 953 -32.93 13.42 3.34
N ASP A 954 -33.44 12.30 3.85
CA ASP A 954 -32.92 11.64 5.06
C ASP A 954 -31.44 11.22 4.94
N TYR A 955 -31.00 10.85 3.72
CA TYR A 955 -29.64 10.39 3.45
C TYR A 955 -28.72 11.46 2.80
N ASP A 956 -29.19 12.71 2.69
CA ASP A 956 -28.49 13.84 2.05
C ASP A 956 -28.00 13.51 0.62
N LEU A 957 -28.84 12.87 -0.18
CA LEU A 957 -28.47 12.39 -1.52
C LEU A 957 -28.59 13.47 -2.59
N ARG A 958 -29.39 14.52 -2.38
CA ARG A 958 -29.62 15.56 -3.40
C ARG A 958 -28.35 16.31 -3.80
N PRO A 959 -28.13 16.54 -5.10
CA PRO A 959 -27.14 17.51 -5.57
C PRO A 959 -27.40 18.90 -4.99
N ARG A 960 -26.33 19.67 -4.79
CA ARG A 960 -26.45 21.08 -4.40
C ARG A 960 -26.92 21.90 -5.61
N GLN A 961 -27.69 22.95 -5.35
CA GLN A 961 -28.09 23.89 -6.40
C GLN A 961 -26.95 24.88 -6.72
N GLU A 962 -26.19 25.28 -5.70
CA GLU A 962 -25.09 26.23 -5.81
C GLU A 962 -23.92 25.84 -4.91
N GLY A 963 -22.73 26.37 -5.21
CA GLY A 963 -21.53 26.16 -4.40
C GLY A 963 -21.03 24.70 -4.39
N TYR A 964 -20.41 24.32 -3.28
CA TYR A 964 -19.77 23.02 -3.08
C TYR A 964 -20.51 22.15 -2.05
N TYR A 965 -20.45 20.83 -2.25
CA TYR A 965 -20.75 19.85 -1.22
C TYR A 965 -19.62 19.79 -0.19
N LYS A 966 -19.96 19.78 1.10
CA LYS A 966 -18.99 19.82 2.22
C LYS A 966 -19.01 18.57 3.11
N GLY A 967 -19.85 17.58 2.79
CA GLY A 967 -20.01 16.37 3.60
C GLY A 967 -19.11 15.20 3.19
N TYR A 968 -17.95 15.48 2.56
CA TYR A 968 -16.94 14.46 2.33
C TYR A 968 -16.28 14.05 3.66
N GLU A 969 -16.21 12.74 3.89
CA GLU A 969 -15.69 12.08 5.08
C GLU A 969 -14.65 11.03 4.67
N ASN A 970 -13.59 10.85 5.46
CA ASN A 970 -12.62 9.78 5.21
C ASN A 970 -13.20 8.43 5.65
N CYS A 971 -14.01 7.82 4.79
CA CYS A 971 -14.74 6.60 5.08
C CYS A 971 -14.66 5.58 3.93
N ASP A 972 -15.27 4.43 4.13
CA ASP A 972 -15.24 3.31 3.18
C ASP A 972 -16.48 3.30 2.27
N ALA A 973 -16.24 3.51 0.97
CA ALA A 973 -17.22 3.53 -0.10
C ALA A 973 -17.54 2.14 -0.69
N SER A 974 -16.91 1.07 -0.20
CA SER A 974 -17.02 -0.28 -0.76
C SER A 974 -18.49 -0.71 -0.90
N ILE A 975 -18.79 -1.40 -2.00
CA ILE A 975 -20.15 -1.83 -2.30
C ILE A 975 -20.65 -2.80 -1.23
N LEU A 976 -21.82 -2.50 -0.70
CA LEU A 976 -22.52 -3.32 0.26
C LEU A 976 -22.96 -4.61 -0.42
N GLN A 977 -22.68 -5.73 0.22
CA GLN A 977 -23.08 -7.03 -0.25
C GLN A 977 -24.61 -7.19 -0.47
N PRO A 978 -25.50 -6.76 0.45
CA PRO A 978 -26.94 -6.81 0.19
C PRO A 978 -27.38 -5.90 -0.97
N PHE A 979 -26.62 -4.85 -1.28
CA PHE A 979 -26.87 -3.98 -2.43
C PHE A 979 -26.61 -4.74 -3.74
N ALA A 980 -25.39 -5.25 -3.93
CA ALA A 980 -24.96 -5.94 -5.15
C ALA A 980 -25.69 -7.28 -5.39
N THR A 981 -26.05 -7.98 -4.31
CA THR A 981 -26.58 -9.35 -4.41
C THR A 981 -28.10 -9.41 -4.41
N ALA A 982 -28.80 -8.38 -3.92
CA ALA A 982 -30.26 -8.37 -3.82
C ALA A 982 -30.89 -7.02 -4.15
N ALA A 983 -30.61 -5.96 -3.38
CA ALA A 983 -31.42 -4.75 -3.41
C ALA A 983 -31.38 -4.03 -4.76
N PHE A 984 -30.19 -3.89 -5.38
CA PHE A 984 -30.06 -3.22 -6.69
C PHE A 984 -30.45 -4.11 -7.87
N ARG A 985 -30.73 -5.40 -7.62
CA ARG A 985 -31.27 -6.34 -8.61
C ARG A 985 -32.78 -6.21 -8.81
N PHE A 986 -33.45 -5.30 -8.11
CA PHE A 986 -34.88 -5.03 -8.30
C PHE A 986 -35.22 -4.75 -9.78
N GLY A 987 -34.29 -4.18 -10.53
CA GLY A 987 -34.42 -3.90 -11.97
C GLY A 987 -34.81 -5.14 -12.79
N HIS A 988 -34.44 -6.35 -12.36
CA HIS A 988 -34.85 -7.59 -13.03
C HIS A 988 -36.37 -7.82 -13.04
N SER A 989 -37.13 -7.26 -12.09
CA SER A 989 -38.61 -7.28 -12.10
C SER A 989 -39.20 -6.25 -13.07
N THR A 990 -38.43 -5.22 -13.45
CA THR A 990 -38.89 -4.12 -14.31
C THR A 990 -38.65 -4.37 -15.81
N VAL A 991 -38.04 -5.51 -16.16
CA VAL A 991 -37.70 -5.91 -17.53
C VAL A 991 -38.95 -6.20 -18.37
N THR A 992 -38.98 -5.72 -19.61
CA THR A 992 -40.03 -6.07 -20.59
C THR A 992 -39.43 -6.86 -21.75
N ARG A 993 -40.17 -7.81 -22.31
CA ARG A 993 -39.70 -8.62 -23.44
C ARG A 993 -39.53 -7.84 -24.74
N PHE A 994 -40.47 -6.95 -25.05
CA PHE A 994 -40.56 -6.29 -26.35
C PHE A 994 -40.35 -4.78 -26.24
N THR A 995 -39.29 -4.30 -26.87
CA THR A 995 -38.99 -2.86 -26.98
C THR A 995 -39.11 -2.43 -28.44
N PRO A 996 -40.06 -1.53 -28.79
CA PRO A 996 -40.22 -1.07 -30.16
C PRO A 996 -38.99 -0.29 -30.62
N MET A 997 -38.63 -0.40 -31.90
CA MET A 997 -37.59 0.43 -32.51
C MET A 997 -38.26 1.57 -33.28
N GLN A 998 -38.19 2.78 -32.73
CA GLN A 998 -38.84 3.99 -33.25
C GLN A 998 -38.01 5.25 -32.93
N GLU A 999 -37.88 6.16 -33.89
CA GLU A 999 -37.06 7.38 -33.70
C GLU A 999 -37.63 8.33 -32.64
N THR A 1000 -38.96 8.43 -32.57
CA THR A 1000 -39.69 9.20 -31.57
C THR A 1000 -40.93 8.44 -31.14
N VAL A 1001 -41.54 8.83 -30.02
CA VAL A 1001 -42.81 8.25 -29.54
C VAL A 1001 -43.97 8.47 -30.51
N LEU A 1002 -43.86 9.45 -31.42
CA LEU A 1002 -44.85 9.73 -32.45
C LEU A 1002 -44.62 8.94 -33.75
N SER A 1003 -43.44 8.34 -33.91
CA SER A 1003 -43.07 7.61 -35.12
C SER A 1003 -43.60 6.17 -35.05
N PRO A 1004 -44.12 5.59 -36.15
CA PRO A 1004 -44.52 4.19 -36.16
C PRO A 1004 -43.30 3.27 -35.95
N ALA A 1005 -43.42 2.30 -35.05
CA ALA A 1005 -42.40 1.28 -34.88
C ALA A 1005 -42.33 0.36 -36.10
N THR A 1006 -41.15 0.22 -36.70
CA THR A 1006 -40.95 -0.63 -37.89
C THR A 1006 -40.35 -1.99 -37.53
N ARG A 1007 -39.70 -2.08 -36.37
CA ARG A 1007 -39.01 -3.27 -35.83
C ARG A 1007 -39.15 -3.31 -34.32
N VAL A 1008 -38.73 -4.42 -33.70
CA VAL A 1008 -38.76 -4.62 -32.25
C VAL A 1008 -37.49 -5.35 -31.80
N VAL A 1009 -36.99 -5.02 -30.62
CA VAL A 1009 -36.04 -5.86 -29.86
C VAL A 1009 -36.86 -6.85 -29.05
N ASP A 1010 -36.69 -8.15 -29.32
CA ASP A 1010 -37.26 -9.25 -28.54
C ASP A 1010 -36.17 -9.81 -27.63
N LEU A 1011 -36.18 -9.37 -26.38
CA LEU A 1011 -35.11 -9.68 -25.41
C LEU A 1011 -34.84 -11.18 -25.30
N ALA A 1012 -35.89 -12.02 -25.31
CA ALA A 1012 -35.75 -13.48 -25.20
C ALA A 1012 -34.95 -14.09 -26.37
N SER A 1013 -34.97 -13.46 -27.55
CA SER A 1013 -34.33 -13.94 -28.78
C SER A 1013 -33.03 -13.20 -29.13
N ASP A 1014 -32.84 -12.00 -28.57
CA ASP A 1014 -31.78 -11.05 -28.96
C ASP A 1014 -30.63 -10.92 -27.94
N PHE A 1015 -30.62 -11.67 -26.84
CA PHE A 1015 -29.45 -11.70 -25.95
C PHE A 1015 -28.17 -12.00 -26.75
N LEU A 1016 -27.12 -11.20 -26.53
CA LEU A 1016 -25.81 -11.31 -27.19
C LEU A 1016 -25.87 -11.29 -28.73
N ASN A 1017 -26.96 -10.75 -29.30
CA ASN A 1017 -27.14 -10.53 -30.73
C ASN A 1017 -27.14 -9.03 -31.07
N MET A 1018 -26.02 -8.55 -31.59
CA MET A 1018 -25.80 -7.15 -31.95
C MET A 1018 -26.22 -6.80 -33.37
N SER A 1019 -26.70 -7.76 -34.19
CA SER A 1019 -27.08 -7.51 -35.59
C SER A 1019 -28.09 -6.35 -35.75
N LYS A 1020 -28.91 -6.07 -34.72
CA LYS A 1020 -29.85 -4.94 -34.76
C LYS A 1020 -29.16 -3.59 -34.69
N ILE A 1021 -28.03 -3.45 -33.97
CA ILE A 1021 -27.26 -2.22 -33.80
C ILE A 1021 -26.61 -1.75 -35.10
N TYR A 1022 -26.20 -2.70 -35.95
CA TYR A 1022 -25.54 -2.42 -37.24
C TYR A 1022 -26.47 -1.82 -38.30
N ASN A 1023 -27.78 -1.78 -38.06
CA ASN A 1023 -28.69 -1.12 -38.97
C ASN A 1023 -28.55 0.40 -38.86
N ASN A 1024 -28.74 1.10 -39.98
CA ASN A 1024 -28.74 2.56 -39.96
C ASN A 1024 -29.82 3.08 -38.98
N GLU A 1025 -29.43 4.04 -38.13
CA GLU A 1025 -30.29 4.70 -37.13
C GLU A 1025 -30.87 3.77 -36.05
N ALA A 1026 -30.31 2.57 -35.87
CA ALA A 1026 -30.78 1.62 -34.86
C ALA A 1026 -30.66 2.15 -33.43
N VAL A 1027 -29.54 2.82 -33.09
CA VAL A 1027 -29.29 3.37 -31.76
C VAL A 1027 -30.36 4.41 -31.41
N GLU A 1028 -30.63 5.35 -32.32
CA GLU A 1028 -31.68 6.36 -32.18
C GLU A 1028 -33.06 5.71 -31.99
N GLN A 1029 -33.37 4.69 -32.80
CA GLN A 1029 -34.65 3.98 -32.73
C GLN A 1029 -34.84 3.20 -31.42
N ILE A 1030 -33.76 2.63 -30.89
CA ILE A 1030 -33.78 1.90 -29.62
C ILE A 1030 -33.98 2.87 -28.45
N LEU A 1031 -33.28 4.02 -28.44
CA LEU A 1031 -33.44 5.05 -27.42
C LEU A 1031 -34.87 5.61 -27.40
N GLY A 1032 -35.43 5.95 -28.57
CA GLY A 1032 -36.83 6.39 -28.68
C GLY A 1032 -37.84 5.31 -28.29
N GLY A 1033 -37.51 4.05 -28.54
CA GLY A 1033 -38.23 2.88 -28.08
C GLY A 1033 -38.32 2.74 -26.56
N MET A 1034 -37.16 2.78 -25.89
CA MET A 1034 -37.08 2.72 -24.44
C MET A 1034 -37.81 3.88 -23.77
N HIS A 1035 -37.69 5.08 -24.33
CA HIS A 1035 -38.36 6.27 -23.81
C HIS A 1035 -39.89 6.19 -23.93
N GLY A 1036 -40.41 5.66 -25.04
CA GLY A 1036 -41.85 5.55 -25.27
C GLY A 1036 -42.52 4.34 -24.61
N ARG A 1037 -41.75 3.32 -24.22
CA ARG A 1037 -42.26 2.09 -23.62
C ARG A 1037 -42.33 2.23 -22.10
N HIS A 1038 -43.44 1.84 -21.48
CA HIS A 1038 -43.53 1.71 -20.03
C HIS A 1038 -42.64 0.56 -19.53
N GLN A 1039 -41.92 0.76 -18.42
CA GLN A 1039 -41.27 -0.36 -17.72
C GLN A 1039 -42.31 -1.24 -17.01
N MET A 1040 -41.92 -2.45 -16.62
CA MET A 1040 -42.74 -3.26 -15.72
C MET A 1040 -42.68 -2.70 -14.29
N MET A 1041 -43.70 -3.01 -13.48
CA MET A 1041 -43.73 -2.66 -12.06
C MET A 1041 -42.60 -3.37 -11.31
N THR A 1042 -42.04 -2.73 -10.28
CA THR A 1042 -41.23 -3.44 -9.30
C THR A 1042 -42.16 -4.19 -8.37
N ASP A 1043 -42.38 -5.45 -8.68
CA ASP A 1043 -43.19 -6.36 -7.91
C ASP A 1043 -42.62 -7.79 -7.98
N ARG A 1044 -43.35 -8.75 -7.41
CA ARG A 1044 -42.90 -10.15 -7.41
C ARG A 1044 -42.92 -10.77 -8.79
N PHE A 1045 -43.68 -10.29 -9.77
CA PHE A 1045 -43.81 -10.92 -11.08
C PHE A 1045 -42.63 -10.58 -11.99
N VAL A 1046 -42.16 -11.55 -12.77
CA VAL A 1046 -40.99 -11.35 -13.64
C VAL A 1046 -41.24 -11.96 -15.02
N ASP A 1047 -40.91 -11.23 -16.09
CA ASP A 1047 -41.10 -11.69 -17.46
C ASP A 1047 -40.32 -12.99 -17.75
N ASP A 1048 -40.95 -13.88 -18.52
CA ASP A 1048 -40.36 -15.15 -18.91
C ASP A 1048 -39.09 -14.98 -19.77
N SER A 1049 -38.88 -13.82 -20.40
CA SER A 1049 -37.65 -13.52 -21.13
C SER A 1049 -36.38 -13.72 -20.29
N VAL A 1050 -36.42 -13.40 -19.00
CA VAL A 1050 -35.30 -13.59 -18.06
C VAL A 1050 -35.51 -14.75 -17.09
N ARG A 1051 -36.74 -15.20 -16.88
CA ARG A 1051 -37.08 -16.30 -15.96
C ARG A 1051 -36.95 -17.69 -16.60
N ASN A 1052 -37.15 -17.80 -17.92
CA ASN A 1052 -37.12 -19.07 -18.65
C ASN A 1052 -36.17 -19.03 -19.85
N PHE A 1053 -36.04 -17.89 -20.52
CA PHE A 1053 -35.35 -17.77 -21.80
C PHE A 1053 -34.00 -17.04 -21.73
N LEU A 1054 -33.44 -16.84 -20.53
CA LEU A 1054 -32.16 -16.16 -20.37
C LEU A 1054 -31.07 -16.90 -21.15
N PHE A 1055 -30.52 -16.27 -22.18
CA PHE A 1055 -29.54 -16.83 -23.12
C PHE A 1055 -29.97 -18.16 -23.80
N SER A 1056 -31.28 -18.40 -23.94
CA SER A 1056 -31.79 -19.63 -24.55
C SER A 1056 -31.39 -19.78 -26.02
N ASP A 1057 -31.24 -21.02 -26.46
CA ASP A 1057 -31.13 -21.34 -27.89
C ASP A 1057 -32.41 -20.88 -28.60
N ARG A 1058 -32.28 -20.09 -29.68
CA ARG A 1058 -33.44 -19.55 -30.41
C ARG A 1058 -34.41 -20.64 -30.83
N GLY A 1059 -35.66 -20.49 -30.40
CA GLY A 1059 -36.75 -21.40 -30.74
C GLY A 1059 -36.71 -22.77 -30.04
N ARG A 1060 -35.78 -23.00 -29.11
CA ARG A 1060 -35.70 -24.25 -28.34
C ARG A 1060 -36.08 -24.00 -26.88
N ARG A 1061 -37.09 -24.73 -26.41
CA ARG A 1061 -37.55 -24.67 -25.01
C ARG A 1061 -36.57 -25.41 -24.10
N GLY A 1062 -36.42 -24.95 -22.85
CA GLY A 1062 -35.64 -25.65 -21.83
C GLY A 1062 -34.12 -25.51 -21.93
N THR A 1063 -33.62 -24.71 -22.88
CA THR A 1063 -32.18 -24.49 -23.12
C THR A 1063 -31.62 -23.22 -22.45
N GLY A 1064 -32.50 -22.37 -21.90
CA GLY A 1064 -32.13 -21.13 -21.22
C GLY A 1064 -31.79 -21.32 -19.74
N LEU A 1065 -31.67 -20.19 -19.04
CA LEU A 1065 -31.52 -20.12 -17.59
C LEU A 1065 -32.67 -19.31 -16.95
N ASP A 1066 -32.71 -19.33 -15.62
CA ASP A 1066 -33.65 -18.56 -14.81
C ASP A 1066 -32.89 -17.53 -13.97
N LEU A 1067 -32.97 -16.25 -14.34
CA LEU A 1067 -32.29 -15.15 -13.66
C LEU A 1067 -32.74 -14.98 -12.21
N ILE A 1068 -34.01 -15.25 -11.92
CA ILE A 1068 -34.58 -15.10 -10.58
C ILE A 1068 -34.11 -16.21 -9.67
N ALA A 1069 -34.10 -17.44 -10.18
CA ALA A 1069 -33.49 -18.56 -9.49
C ALA A 1069 -31.99 -18.31 -9.22
N ILE A 1070 -31.26 -17.73 -10.19
CA ILE A 1070 -29.87 -17.32 -10.02
C ILE A 1070 -29.71 -16.25 -8.94
N ASN A 1071 -30.58 -15.23 -8.87
CA ASN A 1071 -30.51 -14.18 -7.85
C ASN A 1071 -30.68 -14.75 -6.43
N ILE A 1072 -31.67 -15.62 -6.24
CA ILE A 1072 -31.93 -16.28 -4.95
C ILE A 1072 -30.74 -17.18 -4.58
N GLN A 1073 -30.26 -18.00 -5.53
CA GLN A 1073 -29.11 -18.88 -5.30
C GLN A 1073 -27.84 -18.09 -5.00
N ARG A 1074 -27.62 -16.94 -5.65
CA ARG A 1074 -26.50 -16.02 -5.40
C ARG A 1074 -26.59 -15.39 -4.01
N GLY A 1075 -27.79 -15.03 -3.54
CA GLY A 1075 -28.02 -14.62 -2.15
C GLY A 1075 -27.55 -15.66 -1.13
N ARG A 1076 -27.89 -16.93 -1.38
CA ARG A 1076 -27.45 -18.06 -0.52
C ARG A 1076 -25.94 -18.29 -0.60
N ASP A 1077 -25.34 -18.20 -1.80
CA ASP A 1077 -23.89 -18.30 -2.02
C ASP A 1077 -23.09 -17.21 -1.26
N HIS A 1078 -23.62 -15.99 -1.25
CA HIS A 1078 -23.00 -14.83 -0.59
C HIS A 1078 -23.22 -14.80 0.93
N GLY A 1079 -24.01 -15.74 1.46
CA GLY A 1079 -24.35 -15.80 2.87
C GLY A 1079 -25.23 -14.61 3.30
N ILE A 1080 -26.07 -14.09 2.41
CA ILE A 1080 -26.97 -12.98 2.70
C ILE A 1080 -27.98 -13.41 3.75
N PRO A 1081 -28.10 -12.68 4.87
CA PRO A 1081 -29.13 -12.96 5.86
C PRO A 1081 -30.56 -12.92 5.31
N PRO A 1082 -31.49 -13.69 5.91
CA PRO A 1082 -32.89 -13.66 5.50
C PRO A 1082 -33.52 -12.27 5.60
N TYR A 1083 -34.57 -12.07 4.79
CA TYR A 1083 -35.30 -10.81 4.63
C TYR A 1083 -35.65 -10.09 5.94
N ASN A 1084 -36.14 -10.83 6.94
CA ASN A 1084 -36.53 -10.26 8.24
C ASN A 1084 -35.38 -9.60 9.01
N GLN A 1085 -34.13 -10.03 8.81
CA GLN A 1085 -32.98 -9.39 9.47
C GLN A 1085 -32.74 -7.99 8.91
N TYR A 1086 -32.88 -7.82 7.59
CA TYR A 1086 -32.75 -6.51 6.94
C TYR A 1086 -33.94 -5.59 7.23
N ARG A 1087 -35.16 -6.13 7.38
CA ARG A 1087 -36.29 -5.35 7.89
C ARG A 1087 -35.97 -4.74 9.24
N SER A 1088 -35.50 -5.55 10.19
CA SER A 1088 -35.10 -5.06 11.52
C SER A 1088 -33.97 -4.05 11.46
N PHE A 1089 -32.95 -4.27 10.62
CA PHE A 1089 -31.86 -3.32 10.40
C PHE A 1089 -32.39 -1.96 9.93
N CYS A 1090 -33.34 -1.96 9.00
CA CYS A 1090 -33.97 -0.75 8.46
C CYS A 1090 -35.06 -0.16 9.38
N GLY A 1091 -35.19 -0.64 10.62
CA GLY A 1091 -36.18 -0.15 11.59
C GLY A 1091 -37.62 -0.56 11.30
N LEU A 1092 -37.83 -1.54 10.41
CA LEU A 1092 -39.14 -2.07 10.06
C LEU A 1092 -39.53 -3.25 10.95
N SER A 1093 -40.83 -3.44 11.17
CA SER A 1093 -41.35 -4.58 11.92
C SER A 1093 -41.08 -5.89 11.18
N ARG A 1094 -40.65 -6.93 11.92
CA ARG A 1094 -40.46 -8.28 11.37
C ARG A 1094 -41.79 -8.87 10.90
N LEU A 1095 -41.75 -9.62 9.80
CA LEU A 1095 -42.87 -10.42 9.36
C LEU A 1095 -42.94 -11.71 10.21
N THR A 1096 -43.97 -11.88 11.01
CA THR A 1096 -44.11 -13.03 11.94
C THR A 1096 -45.02 -14.13 11.42
N SER A 1097 -45.87 -13.84 10.43
CA SER A 1097 -46.85 -14.78 9.87
C SER A 1097 -47.20 -14.42 8.43
N PHE A 1098 -47.45 -15.44 7.59
CA PHE A 1098 -47.97 -15.28 6.22
C PHE A 1098 -49.45 -14.84 6.18
N TYR A 1099 -50.13 -14.78 7.33
CA TYR A 1099 -51.50 -14.31 7.47
C TYR A 1099 -51.59 -12.88 8.02
N SER A 1100 -50.47 -12.14 8.04
CA SER A 1100 -50.43 -10.78 8.58
C SER A 1100 -51.17 -9.79 7.67
N ILE A 1101 -52.19 -9.12 8.22
CA ILE A 1101 -53.04 -8.15 7.52
C ILE A 1101 -52.34 -6.78 7.38
N PHE A 1102 -51.45 -6.44 8.32
CA PHE A 1102 -50.67 -5.20 8.34
C PHE A 1102 -49.23 -5.48 7.92
N SER A 1103 -49.05 -5.83 6.64
CA SER A 1103 -47.75 -6.12 6.04
C SER A 1103 -47.47 -5.18 4.86
N ASP A 1104 -46.18 -4.90 4.67
CA ASP A 1104 -45.67 -4.21 3.48
C ASP A 1104 -45.81 -5.10 2.23
N ILE A 1105 -46.07 -6.41 2.36
CA ILE A 1105 -46.38 -7.33 1.26
C ILE A 1105 -47.91 -7.51 1.18
N ASP A 1106 -48.48 -7.57 -0.03
CA ASP A 1106 -49.91 -7.86 -0.20
C ASP A 1106 -50.27 -9.32 0.16
N GLN A 1107 -51.56 -9.58 0.43
CA GLN A 1107 -52.00 -10.91 0.91
C GLN A 1107 -51.78 -12.02 -0.13
N ASP A 1108 -51.88 -11.70 -1.42
CA ASP A 1108 -51.65 -12.67 -2.49
C ASP A 1108 -50.16 -13.06 -2.57
N GLY A 1109 -49.27 -12.08 -2.40
CA GLY A 1109 -47.83 -12.25 -2.29
C GLY A 1109 -47.45 -13.05 -1.05
N LEU A 1110 -48.01 -12.73 0.11
CA LEU A 1110 -47.78 -13.50 1.34
C LEU A 1110 -48.24 -14.96 1.19
N THR A 1111 -49.39 -15.18 0.54
CA THR A 1111 -49.90 -16.52 0.26
C THR A 1111 -48.97 -17.28 -0.70
N ALA A 1112 -48.51 -16.64 -1.77
CA ALA A 1112 -47.56 -17.24 -2.71
C ALA A 1112 -46.22 -17.60 -2.04
N ILE A 1113 -45.70 -16.73 -1.18
CA ILE A 1113 -44.47 -16.98 -0.40
C ILE A 1113 -44.70 -18.11 0.62
N GLY A 1114 -45.82 -18.09 1.34
CA GLY A 1114 -46.18 -19.12 2.33
C GLY A 1114 -46.43 -20.52 1.73
N ASN A 1115 -46.68 -20.60 0.42
CA ASN A 1115 -46.77 -21.88 -0.30
C ASN A 1115 -45.40 -22.53 -0.56
N VAL A 1116 -44.29 -21.79 -0.42
CA VAL A 1116 -42.93 -22.32 -0.69
C VAL A 1116 -41.98 -22.23 0.51
N TYR A 1117 -42.11 -21.21 1.37
CA TYR A 1117 -41.31 -21.08 2.58
C TYR A 1117 -42.09 -21.55 3.80
N GLU A 1118 -41.41 -22.27 4.69
CA GLU A 1118 -42.00 -22.79 5.92
C GLU A 1118 -42.21 -21.69 6.98
N SER A 1119 -41.28 -20.74 7.05
CA SER A 1119 -41.32 -19.60 7.98
C SER A 1119 -40.99 -18.29 7.27
N PRO A 1120 -41.59 -17.15 7.69
CA PRO A 1120 -41.15 -15.82 7.23
C PRO A 1120 -39.67 -15.53 7.46
N ASP A 1121 -39.05 -16.16 8.45
CA ASP A 1121 -37.61 -16.04 8.72
C ASP A 1121 -36.73 -16.80 7.72
N ASP A 1122 -37.33 -17.60 6.83
CA ASP A 1122 -36.60 -18.32 5.79
C ASP A 1122 -36.55 -17.59 4.44
N ILE A 1123 -37.31 -16.50 4.27
CA ILE A 1123 -37.44 -15.76 3.01
C ILE A 1123 -36.08 -15.20 2.59
N ASP A 1124 -35.65 -15.54 1.37
CA ASP A 1124 -34.43 -14.98 0.78
C ASP A 1124 -34.63 -13.47 0.48
N LEU A 1125 -33.60 -12.66 0.74
CA LEU A 1125 -33.71 -11.19 0.74
C LEU A 1125 -34.31 -10.62 -0.56
N PHE A 1126 -33.86 -11.11 -1.73
CA PHE A 1126 -34.37 -10.66 -3.03
C PHE A 1126 -35.89 -10.86 -3.15
N THR A 1127 -36.36 -12.09 -2.85
CA THR A 1127 -37.79 -12.43 -2.92
C THR A 1127 -38.63 -11.57 -1.98
N GLY A 1128 -38.14 -11.32 -0.75
CA GLY A 1128 -38.82 -10.44 0.19
C GLY A 1128 -38.93 -9.01 -0.31
N ILE A 1129 -37.81 -8.43 -0.73
CA ILE A 1129 -37.72 -7.03 -1.18
C ILE A 1129 -38.62 -6.74 -2.40
N VAL A 1130 -38.58 -7.56 -3.45
CA VAL A 1130 -39.39 -7.29 -4.65
C VAL A 1130 -40.88 -7.58 -4.44
N SER A 1131 -41.23 -8.26 -3.34
CA SER A 1131 -42.63 -8.50 -2.97
C SER A 1131 -43.22 -7.39 -2.08
N GLU A 1132 -42.40 -6.45 -1.61
CA GLU A 1132 -42.89 -5.29 -0.84
C GLU A 1132 -43.64 -4.31 -1.75
N LYS A 1133 -44.69 -3.70 -1.22
CA LYS A 1133 -45.37 -2.55 -1.80
C LYS A 1133 -44.38 -1.39 -1.91
N VAL A 1134 -44.39 -0.74 -3.05
CA VAL A 1134 -43.54 0.43 -3.31
C VAL A 1134 -43.86 1.57 -2.36
N ILE A 1135 -42.83 2.29 -1.92
CA ILE A 1135 -43.01 3.47 -1.05
C ILE A 1135 -43.58 4.67 -1.82
N PRO A 1136 -44.26 5.60 -1.14
CA PRO A 1136 -44.75 6.82 -1.77
C PRO A 1136 -43.63 7.61 -2.46
N GLY A 1137 -43.79 7.85 -3.77
CA GLY A 1137 -42.85 8.62 -4.58
C GLY A 1137 -41.58 7.89 -5.01
N GLY A 1138 -41.37 6.64 -4.58
CA GLY A 1138 -40.33 5.74 -5.07
C GLY A 1138 -40.92 4.59 -5.91
N ILE A 1139 -40.07 3.72 -6.44
CA ILE A 1139 -40.50 2.51 -7.16
C ILE A 1139 -40.08 1.21 -6.48
N VAL A 1140 -39.37 1.27 -5.34
CA VAL A 1140 -39.01 0.06 -4.57
C VAL A 1140 -39.69 0.05 -3.21
N GLY A 1141 -39.75 -1.12 -2.57
CA GLY A 1141 -40.22 -1.26 -1.19
C GLY A 1141 -39.30 -0.62 -0.15
N PRO A 1142 -39.77 -0.46 1.10
CA PRO A 1142 -39.03 0.24 2.15
C PRO A 1142 -37.67 -0.41 2.48
N THR A 1143 -37.56 -1.75 2.42
CA THR A 1143 -36.30 -2.44 2.73
C THR A 1143 -35.25 -2.21 1.63
N ALA A 1144 -35.63 -2.34 0.35
CA ALA A 1144 -34.74 -2.00 -0.76
C ALA A 1144 -34.33 -0.54 -0.71
N SER A 1145 -35.28 0.36 -0.46
CA SER A 1145 -35.03 1.79 -0.44
C SER A 1145 -34.00 2.18 0.62
N CYS A 1146 -34.07 1.57 1.80
CA CYS A 1146 -33.10 1.73 2.89
C CYS A 1146 -31.69 1.29 2.48
N ILE A 1147 -31.55 0.10 1.90
CA ILE A 1147 -30.23 -0.45 1.49
C ILE A 1147 -29.63 0.37 0.33
N ILE A 1148 -30.44 0.72 -0.67
CA ILE A 1148 -30.01 1.52 -1.83
C ILE A 1148 -29.59 2.92 -1.38
N ALA A 1149 -30.39 3.60 -0.56
CA ALA A 1149 -30.07 4.94 -0.07
C ALA A 1149 -28.77 4.94 0.76
N GLU A 1150 -28.56 3.93 1.61
CA GLU A 1150 -27.32 3.78 2.37
C GLU A 1150 -26.09 3.56 1.47
N GLN A 1151 -26.20 2.74 0.41
CA GLN A 1151 -25.10 2.57 -0.54
C GLN A 1151 -24.75 3.89 -1.24
N PHE A 1152 -25.73 4.57 -1.83
CA PHE A 1152 -25.47 5.82 -2.55
C PHE A 1152 -25.01 6.94 -1.61
N ARG A 1153 -25.45 6.95 -0.34
CA ARG A 1153 -24.88 7.85 0.66
C ARG A 1153 -23.37 7.65 0.81
N ARG A 1154 -22.89 6.41 0.86
CA ARG A 1154 -21.45 6.09 0.94
C ARG A 1154 -20.71 6.51 -0.32
N LEU A 1155 -21.25 6.21 -1.50
CA LEU A 1155 -20.67 6.62 -2.78
C LEU A 1155 -20.56 8.14 -2.93
N LYS A 1156 -21.42 8.92 -2.26
CA LYS A 1156 -21.35 10.38 -2.20
C LYS A 1156 -20.38 10.89 -1.13
N LYS A 1157 -20.46 10.35 0.08
CA LYS A 1157 -19.74 10.85 1.27
C LYS A 1157 -18.28 10.41 1.32
N CYS A 1158 -17.97 9.20 0.87
CA CYS A 1158 -16.67 8.58 1.00
C CYS A 1158 -15.82 8.66 -0.28
N ASP A 1159 -16.25 9.47 -1.25
CA ASP A 1159 -15.57 9.64 -2.54
C ASP A 1159 -14.92 11.03 -2.63
N ARG A 1160 -13.58 11.06 -2.55
CA ARG A 1160 -12.79 12.30 -2.63
C ARG A 1160 -13.02 13.05 -3.94
N PHE A 1161 -13.34 12.33 -5.00
CA PHE A 1161 -13.55 12.85 -6.34
C PHE A 1161 -15.03 13.02 -6.67
N TYR A 1162 -15.95 12.90 -5.70
CA TYR A 1162 -17.36 13.22 -5.91
C TYR A 1162 -17.47 14.63 -6.51
N TYR A 1163 -18.20 14.77 -7.62
CA TYR A 1163 -18.05 15.93 -8.49
C TYR A 1163 -18.31 17.28 -7.80
N GLU A 1164 -19.19 17.34 -6.79
CA GLU A 1164 -19.47 18.58 -6.04
C GLU A 1164 -18.51 18.85 -4.88
N ASN A 1165 -17.55 17.95 -4.59
CA ASN A 1165 -16.65 18.09 -3.46
C ASN A 1165 -15.80 19.37 -3.60
N GLY A 1166 -15.81 20.19 -2.55
CA GLY A 1166 -15.04 21.44 -2.50
C GLY A 1166 -13.66 21.33 -1.87
N LYS A 1167 -13.30 20.14 -1.36
CA LYS A 1167 -11.99 19.86 -0.78
C LYS A 1167 -11.02 19.38 -1.87
N ASP A 1168 -9.73 19.69 -1.69
CA ASP A 1168 -8.59 19.18 -2.46
C ASP A 1168 -8.39 19.75 -3.88
N TYR A 1169 -7.34 19.25 -4.54
CA TYR A 1169 -6.86 19.65 -5.87
C TYR A 1169 -7.69 19.04 -7.03
N SER A 1170 -8.58 18.10 -6.73
CA SER A 1170 -9.45 17.44 -7.71
C SER A 1170 -10.76 18.18 -7.98
N LYS A 1171 -11.08 19.24 -7.24
CA LYS A 1171 -12.36 19.97 -7.35
C LYS A 1171 -12.57 20.60 -8.74
N PHE A 1172 -13.83 20.65 -9.15
CA PHE A 1172 -14.28 21.53 -10.22
C PHE A 1172 -14.40 22.98 -9.73
N THR A 1173 -14.28 23.95 -10.62
CA THR A 1173 -14.63 25.34 -10.28
C THR A 1173 -16.15 25.48 -10.12
N VAL A 1174 -16.60 26.53 -9.44
CA VAL A 1174 -18.04 26.78 -9.28
C VAL A 1174 -18.72 27.01 -10.64
N GLU A 1175 -18.01 27.60 -11.60
CA GLU A 1175 -18.47 27.81 -12.98
C GLU A 1175 -18.62 26.48 -13.71
N GLN A 1176 -17.64 25.57 -13.58
CA GLN A 1176 -17.75 24.22 -14.13
C GLN A 1176 -18.91 23.46 -13.52
N LEU A 1177 -19.12 23.53 -12.19
CA LEU A 1177 -20.27 22.92 -11.52
C LEU A 1177 -21.61 23.47 -12.02
N LYS A 1178 -21.69 24.78 -12.30
CA LYS A 1178 -22.89 25.38 -12.89
C LYS A 1178 -23.21 24.81 -14.27
N GLU A 1179 -22.21 24.44 -15.07
CA GLU A 1179 -22.44 23.78 -16.35
C GLU A 1179 -22.83 22.31 -16.17
N ILE A 1180 -22.13 21.56 -15.30
CA ILE A 1180 -22.44 20.14 -15.01
C ILE A 1180 -23.89 19.99 -14.51
N ARG A 1181 -24.36 20.89 -13.64
CA ARG A 1181 -25.72 20.87 -13.09
C ARG A 1181 -26.84 21.12 -14.11
N LYS A 1182 -26.50 21.56 -15.33
CA LYS A 1182 -27.48 21.69 -16.44
C LYS A 1182 -27.65 20.38 -17.21
N VAL A 1183 -26.72 19.45 -17.06
CA VAL A 1183 -26.72 18.20 -17.80
C VAL A 1183 -27.86 17.32 -17.32
N THR A 1184 -28.60 16.80 -18.29
CA THR A 1184 -29.68 15.83 -18.13
C THR A 1184 -29.49 14.72 -19.15
N MET A 1185 -30.05 13.54 -18.87
CA MET A 1185 -29.95 12.43 -19.81
C MET A 1185 -30.59 12.76 -21.17
N SER A 1186 -31.68 13.54 -21.18
CA SER A 1186 -32.29 14.06 -22.41
C SER A 1186 -31.35 14.97 -23.20
N SER A 1187 -30.61 15.86 -22.52
CA SER A 1187 -29.63 16.74 -23.17
C SER A 1187 -28.46 15.97 -23.78
N LEU A 1188 -27.96 14.92 -23.11
CA LEU A 1188 -26.90 14.06 -23.66
C LEU A 1188 -27.38 13.31 -24.90
N ILE A 1189 -28.59 12.76 -24.89
CA ILE A 1189 -29.16 12.10 -26.06
C ILE A 1189 -29.28 13.11 -27.23
N CYS A 1190 -29.75 14.34 -26.99
CA CYS A 1190 -29.83 15.36 -28.03
C CYS A 1190 -28.44 15.75 -28.58
N ALA A 1191 -27.43 15.87 -27.73
CA ALA A 1191 -26.07 16.25 -28.15
C ALA A 1191 -25.39 15.15 -28.99
N ASN A 1192 -25.76 13.88 -28.77
CA ASN A 1192 -25.04 12.71 -29.28
C ASN A 1192 -25.85 11.81 -30.22
N THR A 1193 -27.06 12.23 -30.61
CA THR A 1193 -27.91 11.47 -31.53
C THR A 1193 -28.62 12.38 -32.52
N LYS A 1194 -29.29 11.78 -33.51
CA LYS A 1194 -30.14 12.51 -34.48
C LYS A 1194 -31.62 12.59 -34.05
N VAL A 1195 -31.95 12.22 -32.81
CA VAL A 1195 -33.34 12.23 -32.34
C VAL A 1195 -33.87 13.67 -32.42
N PRO A 1196 -34.93 13.94 -33.21
CA PRO A 1196 -35.35 15.32 -33.49
C PRO A 1196 -36.13 15.96 -32.33
N LYS A 1197 -36.78 15.13 -31.49
CA LYS A 1197 -37.54 15.57 -30.31
C LYS A 1197 -37.51 14.47 -29.24
N ILE A 1198 -37.25 14.85 -27.99
CA ILE A 1198 -37.28 13.98 -26.82
C ILE A 1198 -37.92 14.71 -25.64
N ALA A 1199 -38.54 14.01 -24.70
CA ALA A 1199 -39.05 14.65 -23.49
C ALA A 1199 -37.91 15.17 -22.61
N LYS A 1200 -38.22 16.17 -21.78
CA LYS A 1200 -37.24 16.75 -20.83
C LYS A 1200 -36.75 15.69 -19.83
N ASP A 1201 -37.66 14.87 -19.33
CA ASP A 1201 -37.39 13.72 -18.48
C ASP A 1201 -37.57 12.44 -19.31
N VAL A 1202 -36.45 11.76 -19.61
CA VAL A 1202 -36.47 10.51 -20.39
C VAL A 1202 -36.91 9.30 -19.57
N PHE A 1203 -36.81 9.39 -18.25
CA PHE A 1203 -37.19 8.35 -17.31
C PHE A 1203 -38.70 8.26 -17.11
N SER A 1204 -39.46 9.28 -17.53
CA SER A 1204 -40.93 9.25 -17.60
C SER A 1204 -41.40 9.00 -19.03
N VAL A 1205 -42.51 8.26 -19.18
CA VAL A 1205 -43.19 8.14 -20.48
C VAL A 1205 -43.84 9.48 -20.82
N PRO A 1206 -43.76 9.97 -22.06
CA PRO A 1206 -44.43 11.20 -22.47
C PRO A 1206 -45.95 11.12 -22.30
N ASP A 1207 -46.55 12.15 -21.72
CA ASP A 1207 -48.00 12.29 -21.68
C ASP A 1207 -48.51 12.58 -23.11
N PRO A 1208 -49.38 11.74 -23.70
CA PRO A 1208 -49.90 11.95 -25.04
C PRO A 1208 -50.73 13.25 -25.19
N PHE A 1209 -51.11 13.90 -24.09
CA PHE A 1209 -51.87 15.14 -24.06
C PHE A 1209 -51.01 16.41 -23.79
N ARG A 1210 -49.68 16.31 -23.69
CA ARG A 1210 -48.77 17.47 -23.46
C ARG A 1210 -47.56 17.53 -24.39
#